data_AF-A0A978W0C4-F1
#
_entry.id   AF-A0A978W0C4-F1
#
_cell.length_a   1.000
_cell.length_b   1.000
_cell.length_c   1.000
_cell.angle_alpha   90.00
_cell.angle_beta   90.00
_cell.angle_gamma   90.00
#
_symmetry.space_group_name_H-M   'P 1'
#
loop_
_entity.id
_entity.type
_entity.pdbx_description
1 polymer ?
#
loop_
_entity_poly.entity_id
_entity_poly.type
_entity_poly.pdbx_seq_one_letter_code
_entity_poly.pdbx_strand_id
1 'polypeptide(L)'
;MEARNLPPTDSNGLSDPYVRLQLGKQKSKTKVVKKSLNPGWGEEFRFRVEDLHEELLVSVLDEDKYFNDDFVGQLRIPVSRVLDDPDKSLGTAWYPLQPKNKKSKNKDCGEILLSICFTSNNSFMDLNGDVNNASPLRRDAEVGSESPSKSSSGPLNSSSSAAQEESGLSKEDKSCCAQKTFAGRIAQIFNKNSDASPSTSSKGTDISEPAETAKPDISDVKSEDESSGNFEEVMKMMESRDQGSEMPSNFSGVLLDQLYVIAPAELNSLLFSPHSSFPKALADVQGTTELQSGMWKFDDSGSLKRVVTYVKAATKLIKAVKAFEDQSYLKADGSNFAVFVSVSTPDVMYGGTFKTELLHCITPGPELPSAGQSSRLVISWRMNFVQNTMMKGMIENGARQGLKDSFDQFATVLSQNVKPVDSKDLGSSKEQVLASLQAEPQSDWKLAVQYFSNFSVVSTVFMILYVLVHLWLATPSTIQGLEFVGLDLPDSIGEFIVCGVLVLQAERVLGLISRFMQARMLKGSDHGVKAQGDGWLLTVALIQGSNLAAVGSSAFSDPYVVFTCNGKTRTSSIKFQKSNPLWNEIFEFDAMDEPPSVLDVEVYDFDGPYDEATPLGHAEINFLKTNIQDLADFWIPLQGTLALACQSKLHLRIFLDNTRGGNVIKDYLTKMEKEVGKKGRLFISARIIGFHANLFGHRTKFFFLWEDIEDIQVVPPTLSSMGSPIIVMTLRPGRGMDARHGAKTQDEEGRLKFHFQSFVSFNVAHRTIMALWKARSLSPEQKVQIVEEESETTSIQTEDSGSFLGLDDVSMSEVYSSVLSVPSSFFMESFTGGELEQKVAERAGCLNYSSSPWELEKDDVYERQIYYRFDKHISHFSGKVTSTQQKSPLPDRNGWLVEEVKTIHGVPLGDYFNVHVRYQVEDLPSKPKACQVKVFFGIAWLKSTRLQRRISKNILQNLQERLKGSFSLVEKEYTSR
;
A
#
# COMPACT_ATOMS: atom_id res chain seq x y z
N MET A 1 12.98 -36.02 -12.37
CA MET A 1 11.70 -36.57 -12.86
C MET A 1 11.84 -36.88 -14.34
N GLU A 2 11.57 -38.11 -14.74
CA GLU A 2 11.65 -38.60 -16.13
C GLU A 2 10.51 -39.60 -16.37
N ALA A 3 10.10 -39.85 -17.62
CA ALA A 3 9.19 -40.94 -17.95
C ALA A 3 9.70 -41.74 -19.14
N ARG A 4 9.23 -42.99 -19.27
CA ARG A 4 9.60 -43.89 -20.37
C ARG A 4 8.42 -44.75 -20.82
N ASN A 5 8.47 -45.18 -22.07
CA ASN A 5 7.47 -46.03 -22.71
C ASN A 5 6.05 -45.44 -22.63
N LEU A 6 5.92 -44.11 -22.78
CA LEU A 6 4.60 -43.50 -22.88
C LEU A 6 3.93 -43.91 -24.21
N PRO A 7 2.59 -44.13 -24.23
CA PRO A 7 1.87 -44.45 -25.45
C PRO A 7 1.84 -43.24 -26.40
N PRO A 8 2.00 -43.44 -27.71
CA PRO A 8 1.84 -42.37 -28.69
C PRO A 8 0.37 -41.94 -28.74
N THR A 9 0.13 -40.68 -28.45
CA THR A 9 -1.20 -40.05 -28.38
C THR A 9 -1.45 -39.15 -29.60
N ASP A 10 -0.40 -38.57 -30.17
CA ASP A 10 -0.51 -37.80 -31.41
C ASP A 10 -0.60 -38.66 -32.67
N SER A 11 -1.25 -38.10 -33.70
CA SER A 11 -1.26 -38.64 -35.07
C SER A 11 0.14 -38.77 -35.72
N ASN A 12 1.16 -38.13 -35.14
CA ASN A 12 2.55 -38.19 -35.57
C ASN A 12 3.33 -39.40 -35.00
N GLY A 13 2.71 -40.20 -34.12
CA GLY A 13 3.35 -41.36 -33.47
C GLY A 13 4.24 -41.03 -32.28
N LEU A 14 4.18 -39.80 -31.75
CA LEU A 14 4.90 -39.30 -30.57
C LEU A 14 3.88 -38.65 -29.59
N SER A 15 4.37 -38.00 -28.55
CA SER A 15 3.58 -37.22 -27.60
C SER A 15 4.38 -35.97 -27.19
N ASP A 16 3.71 -34.92 -26.76
CA ASP A 16 4.21 -33.71 -26.09
C ASP A 16 3.92 -33.77 -24.55
N PRO A 17 4.49 -34.71 -23.78
CA PRO A 17 4.08 -34.96 -22.40
C PRO A 17 4.54 -33.91 -21.38
N TYR A 18 3.67 -33.68 -20.38
CA TYR A 18 3.97 -32.96 -19.14
C TYR A 18 3.34 -33.65 -17.92
N VAL A 19 3.82 -33.32 -16.72
CA VAL A 19 3.37 -33.92 -15.46
C VAL A 19 2.68 -32.87 -14.60
N ARG A 20 1.49 -33.21 -14.09
CA ARG A 20 0.74 -32.47 -13.10
C ARG A 20 0.82 -33.16 -11.74
N LEU A 21 1.29 -32.44 -10.74
CA LEU A 21 1.44 -32.89 -9.36
C LEU A 21 0.36 -32.23 -8.50
N GLN A 22 -0.26 -32.98 -7.59
CA GLN A 22 -1.23 -32.46 -6.64
C GLN A 22 -1.06 -33.13 -5.27
N LEU A 23 -0.99 -32.32 -4.22
CA LEU A 23 -1.03 -32.78 -2.82
C LEU A 23 -2.02 -31.89 -2.05
N GLY A 24 -3.11 -32.48 -1.57
CA GLY A 24 -4.21 -31.72 -0.96
C GLY A 24 -4.78 -30.65 -1.90
N LYS A 25 -4.72 -29.38 -1.47
CA LYS A 25 -5.11 -28.19 -2.25
C LYS A 25 -3.98 -27.65 -3.15
N GLN A 26 -2.74 -28.05 -2.94
CA GLN A 26 -1.59 -27.56 -3.69
C GLN A 26 -1.43 -28.31 -5.03
N LYS A 27 -1.19 -27.59 -6.12
CA LYS A 27 -1.01 -28.14 -7.47
C LYS A 27 0.22 -27.53 -8.13
N SER A 28 0.95 -28.30 -8.94
CA SER A 28 2.08 -27.84 -9.74
C SER A 28 2.16 -28.60 -11.07
N LYS A 29 2.84 -28.04 -12.07
CA LYS A 29 3.04 -28.67 -13.38
C LYS A 29 4.48 -28.53 -13.85
N THR A 30 4.98 -29.52 -14.59
CA THR A 30 6.26 -29.44 -15.30
C THR A 30 6.13 -28.65 -16.60
N LYS A 31 7.27 -28.34 -17.21
CA LYS A 31 7.31 -27.96 -18.63
C LYS A 31 6.88 -29.12 -19.52
N VAL A 32 6.50 -28.77 -20.74
CA VAL A 32 6.13 -29.71 -21.79
C VAL A 32 7.37 -30.09 -22.59
N VAL A 33 7.59 -31.40 -22.77
CA VAL A 33 8.67 -31.94 -23.60
C VAL A 33 8.07 -32.38 -24.92
N LYS A 34 8.43 -31.73 -26.01
CA LYS A 34 7.79 -31.99 -27.31
C LYS A 34 8.33 -33.25 -27.98
N LYS A 35 7.46 -34.01 -28.62
CA LYS A 35 7.73 -35.13 -29.53
C LYS A 35 8.62 -36.20 -28.90
N SER A 36 8.28 -36.63 -27.69
CA SER A 36 9.03 -37.65 -26.96
C SER A 36 8.13 -38.61 -26.18
N LEU A 37 8.33 -39.90 -26.38
CA LEU A 37 7.73 -40.97 -25.57
C LEU A 37 8.57 -41.31 -24.32
N ASN A 38 9.74 -40.69 -24.19
CA ASN A 38 10.66 -40.83 -23.07
C ASN A 38 11.13 -39.45 -22.57
N PRO A 39 10.23 -38.62 -22.02
CA PRO A 39 10.56 -37.26 -21.62
C PRO A 39 11.42 -37.21 -20.36
N GLY A 40 12.42 -36.33 -20.36
CA GLY A 40 13.19 -35.97 -19.16
C GLY A 40 12.92 -34.52 -18.78
N TRP A 41 12.26 -34.29 -17.65
CA TRP A 41 11.96 -32.93 -17.16
C TRP A 41 13.06 -32.39 -16.25
N GLY A 42 13.60 -33.22 -15.35
CA GLY A 42 14.62 -32.81 -14.40
C GLY A 42 14.17 -31.74 -13.40
N GLU A 43 12.86 -31.56 -13.20
CA GLU A 43 12.28 -30.54 -12.33
C GLU A 43 12.04 -31.04 -10.89
N GLU A 44 12.16 -30.14 -9.91
CA GLU A 44 11.92 -30.37 -8.47
C GLU A 44 10.74 -29.51 -7.98
N PHE A 45 9.86 -30.11 -7.17
CA PHE A 45 8.69 -29.44 -6.59
C PHE A 45 8.65 -29.69 -5.08
N ARG A 46 8.20 -28.69 -4.32
CA ARG A 46 8.08 -28.76 -2.86
C ARG A 46 6.65 -28.45 -2.44
N PHE A 47 6.04 -29.37 -1.69
CA PHE A 47 4.69 -29.23 -1.17
C PHE A 47 4.72 -29.19 0.35
N ARG A 48 3.91 -28.33 0.96
CA ARG A 48 3.70 -28.35 2.40
C ARG A 48 2.67 -29.43 2.73
N VAL A 49 3.01 -30.38 3.59
CA VAL A 49 2.08 -31.42 4.06
C VAL A 49 1.27 -30.85 5.23
N GLU A 50 -0.05 -30.70 5.05
CA GLU A 50 -0.97 -30.24 6.10
C GLU A 50 -1.62 -31.41 6.85
N ASP A 51 -1.92 -32.49 6.13
CA ASP A 51 -2.48 -33.74 6.67
C ASP A 51 -1.68 -34.95 6.16
N LEU A 52 -1.32 -35.85 7.08
CA LEU A 52 -0.55 -37.07 6.79
C LEU A 52 -1.36 -38.13 6.03
N HIS A 53 -2.69 -37.99 6.00
CA HIS A 53 -3.60 -38.84 5.21
C HIS A 53 -3.72 -38.41 3.75
N GLU A 54 -3.07 -37.32 3.32
CA GLU A 54 -3.08 -36.89 1.93
C GLU A 54 -2.30 -37.84 1.01
N GLU A 55 -2.71 -37.88 -0.27
CA GLU A 55 -2.03 -38.63 -1.32
C GLU A 55 -1.42 -37.65 -2.34
N LEU A 56 -0.14 -37.85 -2.67
CA LEU A 56 0.49 -37.20 -3.81
C LEU A 56 -0.03 -37.84 -5.10
N LEU A 57 -0.82 -37.08 -5.85
CA LEU A 57 -1.32 -37.46 -7.17
C LEU A 57 -0.38 -36.89 -8.25
N VAL A 58 0.21 -37.79 -9.04
CA VAL A 58 1.05 -37.48 -10.19
C VAL A 58 0.28 -37.89 -11.44
N SER A 59 -0.03 -36.96 -12.34
CA SER A 59 -0.76 -37.22 -13.60
C SER A 59 0.09 -36.80 -14.79
N VAL A 60 0.31 -37.69 -15.75
CA VAL A 60 0.98 -37.39 -17.01
C VAL A 60 -0.08 -37.12 -18.07
N LEU A 61 0.04 -35.99 -18.76
CA LEU A 61 -0.85 -35.55 -19.83
C LEU A 61 -0.03 -35.18 -21.05
N ASP A 62 -0.66 -35.27 -22.22
CA ASP A 62 -0.11 -34.81 -23.50
C ASP A 62 -0.65 -33.42 -23.84
N GLU A 63 0.22 -32.45 -24.17
CA GLU A 63 -0.20 -31.09 -24.53
C GLU A 63 -0.68 -31.03 -25.98
N ASP A 64 -2.00 -30.95 -26.16
CA ASP A 64 -2.60 -30.77 -27.48
C ASP A 64 -2.80 -29.29 -27.80
N LYS A 65 -2.13 -28.79 -28.84
CA LYS A 65 -2.20 -27.36 -29.21
C LYS A 65 -3.59 -26.86 -29.61
N TYR A 66 -4.50 -27.76 -29.98
CA TYR A 66 -5.79 -27.41 -30.59
C TYR A 66 -6.98 -28.13 -29.94
N PHE A 67 -6.77 -29.04 -28.97
CA PHE A 67 -7.82 -29.80 -28.29
C PHE A 67 -7.53 -29.91 -26.77
N ASN A 68 -8.40 -30.59 -26.01
CA ASN A 68 -8.13 -30.85 -24.58
C ASN A 68 -7.00 -31.87 -24.45
N ASP A 69 -6.02 -31.56 -23.60
CA ASP A 69 -4.88 -32.44 -23.29
C ASP A 69 -5.29 -33.91 -23.04
N ASP A 70 -4.67 -34.81 -23.81
CA ASP A 70 -4.94 -36.23 -23.71
C ASP A 70 -4.30 -36.83 -22.45
N PHE A 71 -5.11 -37.54 -21.65
CA PHE A 71 -4.64 -38.15 -20.42
C PHE A 71 -3.86 -39.43 -20.71
N VAL A 72 -2.58 -39.45 -20.31
CA VAL A 72 -1.66 -40.58 -20.55
C VAL A 72 -1.70 -41.58 -19.38
N GLY A 73 -1.58 -41.11 -18.14
CA GLY A 73 -1.55 -41.99 -16.96
C GLY A 73 -1.44 -41.24 -15.63
N GLN A 74 -1.72 -41.91 -14.51
CA GLN A 74 -1.58 -41.33 -13.16
C GLN A 74 -0.92 -42.30 -12.17
N LEU A 75 -0.34 -41.75 -11.11
CA LEU A 75 0.23 -42.43 -9.97
C LEU A 75 -0.24 -41.74 -8.69
N ARG A 76 -0.60 -42.53 -7.67
CA ARG A 76 -1.00 -42.03 -6.35
C ARG A 76 -0.06 -42.61 -5.30
N ILE A 77 0.53 -41.73 -4.50
CA ILE A 77 1.46 -42.12 -3.42
C ILE A 77 0.95 -41.50 -2.13
N PRO A 78 0.46 -42.32 -1.16
CA PRO A 78 0.12 -41.84 0.17
C PRO A 78 1.34 -41.24 0.87
N VAL A 79 1.19 -40.08 1.52
CA VAL A 79 2.29 -39.42 2.24
C VAL A 79 2.80 -40.28 3.39
N SER A 80 1.92 -41.04 4.05
CA SER A 80 2.28 -42.01 5.09
C SER A 80 3.37 -42.99 4.62
N ARG A 81 3.32 -43.44 3.35
CA ARG A 81 4.30 -44.37 2.79
C ARG A 81 5.72 -43.80 2.73
N VAL A 82 5.86 -42.48 2.55
CA VAL A 82 7.16 -41.79 2.53
C VAL A 82 7.70 -41.61 3.96
N LEU A 83 6.81 -41.43 4.93
CA LEU A 83 7.14 -41.27 6.35
C LEU A 83 7.55 -42.57 7.02
N ASP A 84 6.95 -43.69 6.62
CA ASP A 84 7.23 -45.02 7.16
C ASP A 84 8.60 -45.57 6.69
N ASP A 85 9.22 -44.94 5.70
CA ASP A 85 10.55 -45.30 5.21
C ASP A 85 11.65 -44.78 6.15
N PRO A 86 12.65 -45.61 6.54
CA PRO A 86 13.70 -45.23 7.48
C PRO A 86 14.49 -43.97 7.07
N ASP A 87 14.64 -43.71 5.77
CA ASP A 87 15.37 -42.53 5.26
C ASP A 87 14.43 -41.34 4.97
N LYS A 88 13.13 -41.45 5.33
CA LYS A 88 12.06 -40.50 4.99
C LYS A 88 12.04 -40.15 3.50
N SER A 89 12.45 -41.09 2.66
CA SER A 89 12.65 -40.90 1.23
C SER A 89 12.38 -42.22 0.53
N LEU A 90 11.62 -42.18 -0.56
CA LEU A 90 11.37 -43.37 -1.38
C LEU A 90 12.49 -43.63 -2.40
N GLY A 91 13.61 -42.91 -2.31
CA GLY A 91 14.70 -42.97 -3.26
C GLY A 91 14.29 -42.58 -4.68
N THR A 92 15.20 -42.76 -5.63
CA THR A 92 14.91 -42.57 -7.07
C THR A 92 14.45 -43.89 -7.66
N ALA A 93 13.16 -44.03 -7.97
CA ALA A 93 12.56 -45.28 -8.45
C ALA A 93 11.59 -45.05 -9.61
N TRP A 94 11.45 -46.09 -10.46
CA TRP A 94 10.47 -46.13 -11.53
C TRP A 94 9.11 -46.58 -11.00
N TYR A 95 8.07 -45.80 -11.28
CA TYR A 95 6.70 -46.06 -10.86
C TYR A 95 5.81 -46.30 -12.08
N PRO A 96 5.06 -47.41 -12.13
CA PRO A 96 4.15 -47.69 -13.23
C PRO A 96 2.93 -46.76 -13.18
N LEU A 97 2.61 -46.12 -14.30
CA LEU A 97 1.43 -45.27 -14.44
C LEU A 97 0.17 -46.12 -14.60
N GLN A 98 -0.93 -45.65 -14.03
CA GLN A 98 -2.24 -46.31 -14.06
C GLN A 98 -3.23 -45.51 -14.93
N PRO A 99 -4.13 -46.19 -15.66
CA PRO A 99 -5.17 -45.53 -16.41
C PRO A 99 -6.25 -44.91 -15.49
N LYS A 100 -6.95 -43.89 -15.99
CA LYS A 100 -7.98 -43.16 -15.23
C LYS A 100 -9.19 -44.03 -14.85
N ASN A 101 -9.51 -45.05 -15.64
CA ASN A 101 -10.65 -45.96 -15.45
C ASN A 101 -10.29 -47.39 -15.89
N LYS A 102 -10.84 -48.43 -15.23
CA LYS A 102 -10.65 -49.86 -15.58
C LYS A 102 -11.13 -50.26 -17.01
N LYS A 103 -11.78 -49.34 -17.73
CA LYS A 103 -12.33 -49.55 -19.09
C LYS A 103 -11.58 -48.75 -20.19
N SER A 104 -10.41 -48.17 -19.90
CA SER A 104 -9.64 -47.42 -20.89
C SER A 104 -9.11 -48.33 -22.02
N LYS A 105 -9.00 -47.77 -23.24
CA LYS A 105 -8.50 -48.49 -24.43
C LYS A 105 -6.99 -48.77 -24.35
N ASN A 106 -6.22 -47.88 -23.73
CA ASN A 106 -4.80 -48.10 -23.45
C ASN A 106 -4.63 -48.73 -22.07
N LYS A 107 -4.10 -49.96 -22.05
CA LYS A 107 -3.69 -50.68 -20.83
C LYS A 107 -2.23 -50.44 -20.45
N ASP A 108 -1.44 -49.92 -21.38
CA ASP A 108 -0.04 -49.59 -21.17
C ASP A 108 0.10 -48.07 -21.11
N CYS A 109 0.45 -47.56 -19.92
CA CYS A 109 0.54 -46.13 -19.62
C CYS A 109 1.99 -45.67 -19.41
N GLY A 110 2.97 -46.56 -19.60
CA GLY A 110 4.39 -46.28 -19.33
C GLY A 110 4.74 -46.16 -17.84
N GLU A 111 5.97 -45.71 -17.57
CA GLU A 111 6.52 -45.58 -16.23
C GLU A 111 7.12 -44.17 -16.02
N ILE A 112 7.08 -43.68 -14.78
CA ILE A 112 7.65 -42.40 -14.37
C ILE A 112 8.71 -42.59 -13.27
N LEU A 113 9.90 -42.03 -13.47
CA LEU A 113 10.99 -41.97 -12.51
C LEU A 113 10.82 -40.76 -11.60
N LEU A 114 10.65 -41.02 -10.30
CA LEU A 114 10.48 -40.00 -9.28
C LEU A 114 11.47 -40.21 -8.14
N SER A 115 11.93 -39.10 -7.57
CA SER A 115 12.64 -39.06 -6.29
C SER A 115 11.80 -38.26 -5.32
N ILE A 116 11.38 -38.86 -4.21
CA ILE A 116 10.42 -38.28 -3.27
C ILE A 116 11.04 -38.34 -1.87
N CYS A 117 11.24 -37.19 -1.24
CA CYS A 117 11.77 -37.06 0.10
C CYS A 117 10.86 -36.20 0.99
N PHE A 118 10.84 -36.52 2.28
CA PHE A 118 10.09 -35.80 3.30
C PHE A 118 11.08 -35.13 4.26
N THR A 119 11.11 -33.80 4.25
CA THR A 119 11.94 -33.00 5.16
C THR A 119 11.08 -32.49 6.30
N SER A 120 11.27 -33.03 7.51
CA SER A 120 10.70 -32.46 8.72
C SER A 120 11.60 -31.31 9.18
N ASN A 121 11.03 -30.12 9.40
CA ASN A 121 11.74 -28.98 10.01
C ASN A 121 11.95 -29.22 11.52
N ASN A 122 12.67 -30.27 11.88
CA ASN A 122 13.26 -30.45 13.19
C ASN A 122 14.72 -30.90 13.00
N SER A 123 15.62 -30.11 13.58
CA SER A 123 17.09 -30.21 13.62
C SER A 123 17.86 -30.12 12.30
N PHE A 124 18.62 -29.02 12.12
CA PHE A 124 19.79 -28.99 11.23
C PHE A 124 20.95 -28.29 11.95
N MET A 125 21.56 -29.04 12.87
CA MET A 125 23.01 -29.05 13.04
C MET A 125 23.47 -30.46 12.69
N ASP A 126 24.67 -30.54 12.11
CA ASP A 126 25.40 -31.74 11.71
C ASP A 126 24.94 -32.42 10.43
N LEU A 127 25.67 -32.16 9.34
CA LEU A 127 26.63 -33.12 8.75
C LEU A 127 27.15 -32.56 7.42
N ASN A 128 28.45 -32.28 7.35
CA ASN A 128 29.35 -32.73 6.28
C ASN A 128 30.78 -32.26 6.57
N GLY A 129 31.49 -33.10 7.33
CA GLY A 129 32.93 -33.29 7.18
C GLY A 129 33.19 -34.56 6.39
N ASP A 130 34.20 -34.50 5.51
CA ASP A 130 35.00 -35.60 4.96
C ASP A 130 34.27 -36.54 3.96
N VAL A 131 34.80 -36.92 2.79
CA VAL A 131 36.19 -37.23 2.40
C VAL A 131 36.35 -37.06 0.88
N ASN A 132 37.44 -36.39 0.50
CA ASN A 132 38.09 -36.47 -0.80
C ASN A 132 38.62 -37.88 -1.11
N ASN A 133 38.52 -38.34 -2.35
CA ASN A 133 39.63 -38.98 -3.08
C ASN A 133 39.21 -39.13 -4.56
N ALA A 134 39.79 -38.33 -5.46
CA ALA A 134 41.00 -38.67 -6.25
C ALA A 134 40.68 -39.74 -7.32
N SER A 135 40.98 -39.63 -8.62
CA SER A 135 41.89 -38.80 -9.42
C SER A 135 41.69 -39.18 -10.92
N PRO A 136 42.38 -38.55 -11.90
CA PRO A 136 41.87 -38.36 -13.27
C PRO A 136 42.61 -39.15 -14.40
N LEU A 137 42.13 -38.94 -15.63
CA LEU A 137 42.79 -39.07 -16.96
C LEU A 137 42.79 -40.43 -17.71
N ARG A 138 42.21 -40.40 -18.93
CA ARG A 138 42.63 -40.99 -20.25
C ARG A 138 41.41 -40.82 -21.20
N ARG A 139 41.39 -40.06 -22.31
CA ARG A 139 42.27 -39.80 -23.48
C ARG A 139 42.22 -40.93 -24.53
N ASP A 140 41.53 -40.64 -25.65
CA ASP A 140 41.72 -41.07 -27.05
C ASP A 140 40.99 -39.97 -27.88
N ALA A 141 41.55 -39.12 -28.76
CA ALA A 141 42.38 -39.32 -29.98
C ALA A 141 41.59 -40.12 -31.06
N GLU A 142 41.46 -39.78 -32.35
CA GLU A 142 42.14 -38.82 -33.24
C GLU A 142 41.48 -38.84 -34.66
N VAL A 143 41.92 -37.93 -35.55
CA VAL A 143 41.84 -37.89 -37.05
C VAL A 143 40.57 -37.31 -37.70
N GLY A 144 40.58 -36.37 -38.67
CA GLY A 144 41.62 -35.66 -39.43
C GLY A 144 40.92 -34.87 -40.58
N SER A 145 41.26 -33.59 -40.82
CA SER A 145 42.03 -33.11 -41.99
C SER A 145 41.17 -32.64 -43.18
N GLU A 146 41.19 -31.33 -43.50
CA GLU A 146 41.72 -30.76 -44.77
C GLU A 146 41.34 -29.28 -44.96
N SER A 147 42.33 -28.47 -45.33
CA SER A 147 42.24 -27.08 -45.80
C SER A 147 42.14 -27.07 -47.35
N PRO A 148 41.90 -25.93 -48.07
CA PRO A 148 42.96 -24.91 -48.24
C PRO A 148 42.53 -23.44 -48.52
N SER A 149 43.28 -22.49 -47.95
CA SER A 149 43.89 -21.28 -48.59
C SER A 149 42.98 -20.16 -49.19
N LYS A 150 43.30 -18.86 -49.23
CA LYS A 150 44.60 -18.14 -49.28
C LYS A 150 44.40 -16.60 -49.16
N SER A 151 45.44 -15.94 -48.61
CA SER A 151 46.00 -14.59 -48.91
C SER A 151 45.17 -13.30 -48.64
N SER A 152 45.53 -12.50 -47.62
CA SER A 152 46.49 -11.34 -47.60
C SER A 152 45.84 -10.03 -48.07
N SER A 153 46.05 -8.82 -47.55
CA SER A 153 46.99 -8.16 -46.62
C SER A 153 46.44 -6.71 -46.42
N GLY A 154 46.80 -6.01 -45.34
CA GLY A 154 46.36 -4.63 -45.01
C GLY A 154 46.85 -3.52 -45.98
N PRO A 155 47.02 -2.23 -45.57
CA PRO A 155 47.16 -1.78 -44.17
C PRO A 155 46.76 -0.30 -43.81
N LEU A 156 46.90 0.01 -42.50
CA LEU A 156 47.49 1.22 -41.85
C LEU A 156 46.76 2.61 -41.76
N ASN A 157 46.51 2.96 -40.48
CA ASN A 157 47.00 4.12 -39.70
C ASN A 157 46.53 5.58 -39.88
N SER A 158 45.99 6.08 -38.75
CA SER A 158 46.31 7.31 -37.99
C SER A 158 46.35 8.69 -38.66
N SER A 159 45.61 9.65 -38.10
CA SER A 159 46.17 10.79 -37.35
C SER A 159 45.10 11.80 -36.91
N SER A 160 45.51 12.63 -35.95
CA SER A 160 44.79 13.49 -35.02
C SER A 160 44.58 14.94 -35.49
N SER A 161 43.86 15.71 -34.64
CA SER A 161 43.96 17.17 -34.38
C SER A 161 43.55 18.13 -35.52
N ALA A 162 43.08 19.36 -35.32
CA ALA A 162 42.56 20.18 -34.20
C ALA A 162 42.19 21.56 -34.82
N ALA A 163 41.32 22.33 -34.14
CA ALA A 163 41.22 23.81 -34.10
C ALA A 163 40.82 24.60 -35.37
N GLN A 164 39.73 25.39 -35.29
CA GLN A 164 39.66 26.87 -35.30
C GLN A 164 39.86 27.51 -36.69
N GLU A 165 39.22 28.59 -37.15
CA GLU A 165 38.21 29.55 -36.69
C GLU A 165 37.81 30.39 -37.93
N GLU A 166 36.61 31.00 -37.91
CA GLU A 166 36.14 32.22 -38.62
C GLU A 166 36.30 32.34 -40.17
N SER A 167 35.37 32.88 -40.98
CA SER A 167 34.45 34.02 -40.85
C SER A 167 33.50 34.07 -42.07
N GLY A 168 32.37 34.78 -41.96
CA GLY A 168 31.78 35.53 -43.09
C GLY A 168 30.36 35.17 -43.57
N LEU A 169 29.35 35.84 -42.97
CA LEU A 169 28.09 36.43 -43.50
C LEU A 169 27.66 36.08 -44.97
N SER A 170 26.38 35.91 -45.35
CA SER A 170 25.08 36.38 -44.86
C SER A 170 23.94 35.79 -45.71
N LYS A 171 22.81 35.41 -45.12
CA LYS A 171 21.43 35.81 -45.49
C LYS A 171 20.38 35.06 -44.64
N GLU A 172 19.85 35.83 -43.69
CA GLU A 172 18.52 35.86 -43.06
C GLU A 172 17.48 34.78 -43.46
N ASP A 173 16.56 34.36 -42.59
CA ASP A 173 16.50 34.27 -41.14
C ASP A 173 15.15 33.59 -40.84
N LYS A 174 15.18 32.45 -40.16
CA LYS A 174 14.08 31.95 -39.33
C LYS A 174 14.66 30.88 -38.39
N SER A 175 15.25 31.37 -37.32
CA SER A 175 15.48 30.58 -36.11
C SER A 175 14.28 30.76 -35.17
N CYS A 176 14.03 29.78 -34.31
CA CYS A 176 14.54 29.91 -32.95
C CYS A 176 14.48 28.58 -32.18
N CYS A 177 15.54 28.37 -31.40
CA CYS A 177 15.71 27.30 -30.43
C CYS A 177 15.47 27.85 -29.01
N ALA A 178 15.45 26.91 -28.05
CA ALA A 178 15.75 27.06 -26.63
C ALA A 178 14.63 27.46 -25.64
N GLN A 179 14.33 26.46 -24.81
CA GLN A 179 14.24 26.46 -23.34
C GLN A 179 13.50 27.59 -22.58
N LYS A 180 12.61 27.07 -21.71
CA LYS A 180 12.19 27.54 -20.37
C LYS A 180 11.00 28.50 -20.25
N THR A 181 10.12 28.03 -19.36
CA THR A 181 9.10 28.74 -18.55
C THR A 181 7.89 29.33 -19.27
N PHE A 182 6.70 28.83 -18.93
CA PHE A 182 5.44 29.53 -19.14
C PHE A 182 4.37 29.14 -18.10
N ALA A 183 4.56 29.59 -16.86
CA ALA A 183 3.45 30.24 -16.16
C ALA A 183 3.19 31.51 -16.98
N GLY A 184 2.06 31.57 -17.69
CA GLY A 184 1.98 32.55 -18.77
C GLY A 184 0.64 32.85 -19.39
N ARG A 185 -0.13 31.97 -20.04
CA ARG A 185 -1.39 32.42 -20.73
C ARG A 185 -2.43 31.33 -20.94
N ILE A 186 -3.43 31.29 -20.07
CA ILE A 186 -4.83 31.20 -20.52
C ILE A 186 -5.57 32.39 -19.89
N ALA A 187 -5.13 33.57 -20.31
CA ALA A 187 -5.91 34.79 -20.19
C ALA A 187 -5.85 35.47 -21.56
N GLN A 188 -7.05 35.78 -22.08
CA GLN A 188 -7.34 36.59 -23.27
C GLN A 188 -7.44 35.86 -24.63
N ILE A 189 -8.59 35.20 -24.82
CA ILE A 189 -9.28 35.10 -26.13
C ILE A 189 -10.56 35.98 -26.19
N PHE A 190 -10.85 36.79 -25.18
CA PHE A 190 -11.90 37.82 -25.30
C PHE A 190 -11.39 39.17 -24.81
N ASN A 191 -10.92 40.01 -25.73
CA ASN A 191 -11.65 41.23 -26.13
C ASN A 191 -10.76 42.22 -26.89
N LYS A 192 -11.26 42.63 -28.06
CA LYS A 192 -10.91 43.79 -28.88
C LYS A 192 -12.21 44.10 -29.66
N ASN A 193 -12.85 45.27 -29.71
CA ASN A 193 -12.54 46.72 -29.57
C ASN A 193 -13.59 47.39 -28.63
N SER A 194 -13.57 48.68 -28.24
CA SER A 194 -13.13 49.92 -28.90
C SER A 194 -12.98 51.11 -27.94
N ASP A 195 -11.90 51.86 -28.15
CA ASP A 195 -11.68 53.32 -28.11
C ASP A 195 -12.66 54.26 -27.39
N ALA A 196 -12.13 55.11 -26.50
CA ALA A 196 -11.87 56.53 -26.79
C ALA A 196 -11.21 57.25 -25.59
N SER A 197 -10.21 58.06 -25.90
CA SER A 197 -9.46 59.01 -25.06
C SER A 197 -10.27 60.33 -24.89
N PRO A 198 -9.78 61.44 -24.26
CA PRO A 198 -8.41 61.70 -23.82
C PRO A 198 -8.20 62.50 -22.50
N SER A 199 -6.96 62.37 -22.02
CA SER A 199 -6.04 63.41 -21.54
C SER A 199 -6.24 64.23 -20.24
N THR A 200 -5.10 64.33 -19.55
CA THR A 200 -4.46 65.51 -18.92
C THR A 200 -4.64 65.82 -17.43
N SER A 201 -3.55 65.52 -16.70
CA SER A 201 -2.71 66.42 -15.90
C SER A 201 -3.20 66.96 -14.54
N SER A 202 -2.47 66.59 -13.49
CA SER A 202 -1.49 67.45 -12.77
C SER A 202 -1.57 67.39 -11.22
N LYS A 203 -0.36 67.25 -10.63
CA LYS A 203 0.18 67.82 -9.38
C LYS A 203 -0.64 67.84 -8.07
N GLY A 204 0.05 67.45 -6.98
CA GLY A 204 0.09 68.24 -5.75
C GLY A 204 -0.18 67.52 -4.42
N THR A 205 0.89 67.08 -3.77
CA THR A 205 1.32 67.35 -2.38
C THR A 205 0.29 67.60 -1.23
N ASP A 206 0.39 66.76 -0.20
CA ASP A 206 0.34 66.97 1.27
C ASP A 206 -0.88 67.55 2.05
N ILE A 207 -1.21 66.76 3.11
CA ILE A 207 -1.41 67.12 4.54
C ILE A 207 -2.80 67.63 5.05
N SER A 208 -3.43 66.74 5.85
CA SER A 208 -4.25 66.89 7.09
C SER A 208 -5.65 67.54 7.15
N GLU A 209 -6.50 66.87 7.98
CA GLU A 209 -7.80 67.21 8.62
C GLU A 209 -7.89 68.64 9.25
N PRO A 210 -9.02 69.16 9.84
CA PRO A 210 -10.30 68.55 10.28
C PRO A 210 -11.63 69.39 10.16
N ALA A 211 -12.75 68.74 10.57
CA ALA A 211 -13.99 69.22 11.24
C ALA A 211 -15.10 70.10 10.56
N GLU A 212 -16.35 69.61 10.74
CA GLU A 212 -17.67 70.28 11.02
C GLU A 212 -18.15 71.44 10.11
N THR A 213 -19.41 71.63 9.68
CA THR A 213 -20.78 71.25 10.11
C THR A 213 -21.76 71.62 8.97
N ALA A 214 -22.91 70.92 8.83
CA ALA A 214 -24.26 71.50 8.66
C ALA A 214 -25.29 70.45 8.19
N LYS A 215 -26.37 70.28 8.97
CA LYS A 215 -27.66 69.67 8.58
C LYS A 215 -28.44 70.62 7.65
N PRO A 216 -29.44 70.15 6.90
CA PRO A 216 -30.85 70.13 7.35
C PRO A 216 -31.56 68.85 6.85
N ASP A 217 -32.80 68.49 7.14
CA ASP A 217 -33.80 68.77 8.16
C ASP A 217 -34.75 67.56 8.14
N ILE A 218 -35.43 67.38 9.25
CA ILE A 218 -36.31 66.25 9.59
C ILE A 218 -37.62 66.30 8.79
N SER A 219 -38.09 65.15 8.30
CA SER A 219 -39.53 64.87 8.20
C SER A 219 -39.82 63.54 8.90
N ASP A 220 -40.37 63.66 10.11
CA ASP A 220 -40.99 62.58 10.87
C ASP A 220 -42.32 62.19 10.22
N VAL A 221 -42.51 60.92 9.85
CA VAL A 221 -43.82 60.24 9.97
C VAL A 221 -43.61 58.75 10.25
N LYS A 222 -43.94 58.38 11.49
CA LYS A 222 -44.46 57.10 12.02
C LYS A 222 -43.59 55.85 12.00
N SER A 223 -43.25 55.44 13.23
CA SER A 223 -43.40 54.08 13.72
C SER A 223 -44.66 53.41 13.15
N GLU A 224 -44.47 52.38 12.34
CA GLU A 224 -45.45 51.32 12.17
C GLU A 224 -44.77 49.99 12.49
N ASP A 225 -45.56 49.20 13.20
CA ASP A 225 -45.21 48.03 13.97
C ASP A 225 -44.60 46.88 13.16
N GLU A 226 -43.96 45.99 13.91
CA GLU A 226 -43.85 44.55 13.67
C GLU A 226 -44.64 44.03 12.45
N SER A 227 -43.95 43.75 11.35
CA SER A 227 -44.47 42.84 10.31
C SER A 227 -43.55 41.63 10.21
N SER A 228 -44.06 40.49 10.62
CA SER A 228 -43.47 39.15 10.53
C SER A 228 -43.28 38.62 9.09
N GLY A 229 -43.17 39.49 8.08
CA GLY A 229 -43.34 39.13 6.66
C GLY A 229 -42.08 38.93 5.81
N ASN A 230 -40.93 39.55 6.13
CA ASN A 230 -39.88 39.69 5.12
C ASN A 230 -39.13 38.39 4.74
N PHE A 231 -38.77 37.53 5.70
CA PHE A 231 -38.01 36.31 5.38
C PHE A 231 -38.85 35.27 4.63
N GLU A 232 -40.08 35.03 5.08
CA GLU A 232 -40.99 34.05 4.47
C GLU A 232 -41.40 34.45 3.05
N GLU A 233 -41.65 35.74 2.81
CA GLU A 233 -41.93 36.27 1.47
C GLU A 233 -40.75 36.09 0.52
N VAL A 234 -39.52 36.36 1.00
CA VAL A 234 -38.29 36.20 0.20
C VAL A 234 -38.00 34.72 -0.11
N MET A 235 -38.29 33.80 0.81
CA MET A 235 -38.16 32.35 0.57
C MET A 235 -39.18 31.85 -0.46
N LYS A 236 -40.44 32.33 -0.42
CA LYS A 236 -41.45 32.05 -1.44
C LYS A 236 -41.07 32.61 -2.82
N MET A 237 -40.44 33.79 -2.86
CA MET A 237 -39.90 34.33 -4.12
C MET A 237 -38.77 33.45 -4.67
N MET A 238 -37.89 32.90 -3.83
CA MET A 238 -36.87 31.94 -4.26
C MET A 238 -37.49 30.63 -4.76
N GLU A 239 -38.48 30.09 -4.06
CA GLU A 239 -39.22 28.87 -4.45
C GLU A 239 -39.87 29.02 -5.82
N SER A 240 -40.50 30.16 -6.09
CA SER A 240 -41.10 30.45 -7.41
C SER A 240 -40.08 30.62 -8.55
N ARG A 241 -38.80 30.87 -8.23
CA ARG A 241 -37.71 31.13 -9.20
C ARG A 241 -36.83 29.90 -9.43
N ASP A 242 -36.92 28.86 -8.60
CA ASP A 242 -36.11 27.65 -8.77
C ASP A 242 -36.65 26.81 -9.94
N GLN A 243 -35.81 26.58 -10.95
CA GLN A 243 -36.17 25.87 -12.19
C GLN A 243 -35.91 24.36 -12.10
N GLY A 244 -35.89 23.80 -10.90
CA GLY A 244 -35.56 22.39 -10.67
C GLY A 244 -34.05 22.12 -10.72
N SER A 245 -33.23 23.05 -10.23
CA SER A 245 -31.78 22.87 -10.15
C SER A 245 -31.42 21.63 -9.29
N GLU A 246 -30.43 20.83 -9.71
CA GLU A 246 -29.99 19.66 -8.94
C GLU A 246 -29.35 20.09 -7.60
N MET A 247 -29.52 19.27 -6.56
CA MET A 247 -28.93 19.53 -5.24
C MET A 247 -27.39 19.48 -5.35
N PRO A 248 -26.66 20.50 -4.85
CA PRO A 248 -25.20 20.49 -4.87
C PRO A 248 -24.63 19.30 -4.09
N SER A 249 -23.54 18.73 -4.61
CA SER A 249 -22.84 17.63 -3.95
C SER A 249 -22.10 18.10 -2.69
N ASN A 250 -22.01 17.20 -1.70
CA ASN A 250 -21.31 17.47 -0.45
C ASN A 250 -19.82 17.77 -0.70
N PHE A 251 -19.25 18.64 0.14
CA PHE A 251 -17.80 18.85 0.18
C PHE A 251 -17.06 17.66 0.80
N SER A 252 -15.73 17.66 0.65
CA SER A 252 -14.86 16.53 1.02
C SER A 252 -14.86 16.16 2.51
N GLY A 253 -15.28 17.07 3.41
CA GLY A 253 -15.46 16.77 4.83
C GLY A 253 -16.90 16.97 5.26
N VAL A 254 -17.51 15.99 5.93
CA VAL A 254 -18.85 16.10 6.54
C VAL A 254 -18.67 16.40 8.03
N LEU A 255 -19.33 17.44 8.53
CA LEU A 255 -19.33 17.86 9.94
C LEU A 255 -20.56 17.34 10.68
N LEU A 256 -21.70 17.28 10.00
CA LEU A 256 -22.97 16.83 10.57
C LEU A 256 -23.78 16.12 9.49
N ASP A 257 -24.35 14.96 9.82
CA ASP A 257 -25.36 14.27 9.00
C ASP A 257 -26.36 13.61 9.95
N GLN A 258 -27.50 14.26 10.16
CA GLN A 258 -28.49 13.84 11.15
C GLN A 258 -29.93 14.07 10.68
N LEU A 259 -30.84 13.23 11.19
CA LEU A 259 -32.28 13.35 11.01
C LEU A 259 -32.93 14.02 12.21
N TYR A 260 -33.79 15.00 11.94
CA TYR A 260 -34.52 15.77 12.94
C TYR A 260 -36.03 15.68 12.70
N VAL A 261 -36.81 15.62 13.78
CA VAL A 261 -38.27 15.60 13.75
C VAL A 261 -38.80 17.03 13.58
N ILE A 262 -38.62 17.58 12.38
CA ILE A 262 -39.05 18.94 11.99
C ILE A 262 -39.18 19.01 10.47
N ALA A 263 -40.12 19.82 9.98
CA ALA A 263 -40.29 20.05 8.55
C ALA A 263 -39.06 20.79 7.96
N PRO A 264 -38.65 20.51 6.71
CA PRO A 264 -37.51 21.18 6.08
C PRO A 264 -37.58 22.71 6.08
N ALA A 265 -38.75 23.30 5.81
CA ALA A 265 -38.95 24.75 5.81
C ALA A 265 -38.82 25.36 7.21
N GLU A 266 -39.35 24.67 8.22
CA GLU A 266 -39.26 25.09 9.62
C GLU A 266 -37.81 25.00 10.14
N LEU A 267 -37.07 23.95 9.77
CA LEU A 267 -35.65 23.82 10.09
C LEU A 267 -34.82 24.92 9.42
N ASN A 268 -35.09 25.22 8.15
CA ASN A 268 -34.43 26.33 7.46
C ASN A 268 -34.73 27.67 8.16
N SER A 269 -35.97 27.92 8.57
CA SER A 269 -36.34 29.11 9.32
C SER A 269 -35.63 29.18 10.67
N LEU A 270 -35.55 28.06 11.40
CA LEU A 270 -34.84 27.98 12.68
C LEU A 270 -33.35 28.32 12.53
N LEU A 271 -32.69 27.84 11.47
CA LEU A 271 -31.25 28.06 11.28
C LEU A 271 -30.92 29.43 10.69
N PHE A 272 -31.74 29.93 9.76
CA PHE A 272 -31.36 31.06 8.90
C PHE A 272 -32.28 32.29 9.00
N SER A 273 -33.42 32.22 9.70
CA SER A 273 -34.26 33.39 9.91
C SER A 273 -33.57 34.44 10.81
N PRO A 274 -33.60 35.74 10.46
CA PRO A 274 -33.05 36.82 11.29
C PRO A 274 -33.66 36.91 12.70
N HIS A 275 -34.89 36.41 12.87
CA HIS A 275 -35.63 36.45 14.14
C HIS A 275 -35.47 35.18 14.99
N SER A 276 -34.71 34.19 14.51
CA SER A 276 -34.50 32.95 15.25
C SER A 276 -33.66 33.18 16.51
N SER A 277 -34.05 32.51 17.61
CA SER A 277 -33.27 32.46 18.85
C SER A 277 -32.06 31.53 18.76
N PHE A 278 -32.03 30.62 17.78
CA PHE A 278 -31.00 29.59 17.68
C PHE A 278 -29.59 30.15 17.44
N PRO A 279 -29.33 31.07 16.48
CA PRO A 279 -27.99 31.63 16.28
C PRO A 279 -27.44 32.36 17.52
N LYS A 280 -28.32 32.97 18.32
CA LYS A 280 -27.94 33.64 19.57
C LYS A 280 -27.56 32.63 20.65
N ALA A 281 -28.38 31.61 20.86
CA ALA A 281 -28.09 30.53 21.80
C ALA A 281 -26.79 29.78 21.44
N LEU A 282 -26.55 29.59 20.14
CA LEU A 282 -25.30 29.00 19.65
C LEU A 282 -24.09 29.90 19.92
N ALA A 283 -24.22 31.20 19.68
CA ALA A 283 -23.17 32.17 19.97
C ALA A 283 -22.79 32.18 21.46
N ASP A 284 -23.77 32.10 22.35
CA ASP A 284 -23.55 32.05 23.80
C ASP A 284 -22.74 30.81 24.22
N VAL A 285 -23.09 29.63 23.70
CA VAL A 285 -22.38 28.37 24.00
C VAL A 285 -20.96 28.36 23.41
N GLN A 286 -20.79 28.92 22.22
CA GLN A 286 -19.48 29.00 21.54
C GLN A 286 -18.60 30.14 22.07
N GLY A 287 -19.10 30.99 22.98
CA GLY A 287 -18.38 32.16 23.48
C GLY A 287 -18.13 33.23 22.40
N THR A 288 -19.06 33.35 21.45
CA THR A 288 -19.01 34.32 20.36
C THR A 288 -19.70 35.60 20.80
N THR A 289 -19.09 36.75 20.51
CA THR A 289 -19.58 38.09 20.90
C THR A 289 -19.78 38.98 19.68
N GLU A 290 -20.49 40.10 19.84
CA GLU A 290 -20.75 41.07 18.75
C GLU A 290 -21.41 40.46 17.50
N LEU A 291 -22.27 39.45 17.67
CA LEU A 291 -23.00 38.83 16.55
C LEU A 291 -23.95 39.85 15.90
N GLN A 292 -23.70 40.17 14.63
CA GLN A 292 -24.53 41.03 13.79
C GLN A 292 -24.89 40.28 12.50
N SER A 293 -26.18 40.01 12.29
CA SER A 293 -26.68 39.38 11.07
C SER A 293 -27.31 40.43 10.16
N GLY A 294 -26.78 40.57 8.94
CA GLY A 294 -27.39 41.42 7.92
C GLY A 294 -28.73 40.86 7.40
N MET A 295 -29.57 41.73 6.86
CA MET A 295 -30.81 41.31 6.19
C MET A 295 -30.50 40.57 4.88
N TRP A 296 -31.33 39.58 4.54
CA TRP A 296 -31.27 38.88 3.27
C TRP A 296 -31.61 39.83 2.11
N LYS A 297 -30.76 39.85 1.07
CA LYS A 297 -30.90 40.70 -0.12
C LYS A 297 -30.57 39.90 -1.37
N PHE A 298 -31.29 40.14 -2.46
CA PHE A 298 -30.92 39.60 -3.76
C PHE A 298 -29.72 40.38 -4.31
N ASP A 299 -28.73 39.66 -4.84
CA ASP A 299 -27.65 40.27 -5.60
C ASP A 299 -28.03 40.48 -7.07
N ASP A 300 -27.19 41.20 -7.82
CA ASP A 300 -27.38 41.49 -9.24
C ASP A 300 -27.44 40.22 -10.11
N SER A 301 -26.97 39.08 -9.59
CA SER A 301 -27.04 37.76 -10.25
C SER A 301 -28.31 36.97 -9.92
N GLY A 302 -29.19 37.52 -9.08
CA GLY A 302 -30.44 36.90 -8.65
C GLY A 302 -30.28 35.91 -7.48
N SER A 303 -29.10 35.79 -6.88
CA SER A 303 -28.83 34.93 -5.73
C SER A 303 -29.15 35.66 -4.42
N LEU A 304 -29.79 34.97 -3.48
CA LEU A 304 -30.14 35.55 -2.18
C LEU A 304 -28.96 35.45 -1.21
N LYS A 305 -28.44 36.61 -0.75
CA LYS A 305 -27.24 36.69 0.08
C LYS A 305 -27.44 37.54 1.34
N ARG A 306 -26.63 37.25 2.37
CA ARG A 306 -26.44 38.13 3.53
C ARG A 306 -25.02 38.00 4.07
N VAL A 307 -24.61 38.98 4.86
CA VAL A 307 -23.32 38.97 5.58
C VAL A 307 -23.60 38.92 7.07
N VAL A 308 -22.93 38.00 7.76
CA VAL A 308 -22.96 37.87 9.22
C VAL A 308 -21.56 38.19 9.76
N THR A 309 -21.48 39.02 10.79
CA THR A 309 -20.21 39.41 11.42
C THR A 309 -20.24 39.05 12.89
N TYR A 310 -19.15 38.52 13.42
CA TYR A 310 -19.02 38.18 14.83
C TYR A 310 -17.56 38.14 15.29
N VAL A 311 -17.35 38.17 16.59
CA VAL A 311 -16.03 38.06 17.23
C VAL A 311 -15.94 36.76 18.01
N LYS A 312 -15.03 35.87 17.62
CA LYS A 312 -14.72 34.66 18.40
C LYS A 312 -13.75 34.99 19.53
N ALA A 313 -13.99 34.40 20.70
CA ALA A 313 -13.18 34.60 21.90
C ALA A 313 -11.70 34.21 21.70
N ALA A 314 -10.83 34.87 22.47
CA ALA A 314 -9.40 34.57 22.48
C ALA A 314 -9.13 33.14 22.98
N THR A 315 -8.26 32.43 22.27
CA THR A 315 -7.73 31.12 22.67
C THR A 315 -6.29 31.26 23.17
N LYS A 316 -5.71 30.20 23.75
CA LYS A 316 -4.32 30.21 24.24
C LYS A 316 -3.27 30.56 23.18
N LEU A 317 -3.61 30.45 21.89
CA LEU A 317 -2.70 30.63 20.77
C LEU A 317 -3.09 31.80 19.84
N ILE A 318 -4.33 32.29 19.92
CA ILE A 318 -4.87 33.30 19.00
C ILE A 318 -5.69 34.30 19.82
N LYS A 319 -5.47 35.60 19.61
CA LYS A 319 -6.28 36.67 20.23
C LYS A 319 -7.75 36.57 19.76
N ALA A 320 -8.64 37.37 20.34
CA ALA A 320 -10.00 37.46 19.82
C ALA A 320 -9.97 37.93 18.36
N VAL A 321 -10.77 37.31 17.50
CA VAL A 321 -10.70 37.48 16.04
C VAL A 321 -12.08 37.82 15.51
N LYS A 322 -12.14 38.84 14.66
CA LYS A 322 -13.34 39.19 13.91
C LYS A 322 -13.46 38.28 12.68
N ALA A 323 -14.64 37.69 12.53
CA ALA A 323 -15.00 36.83 11.41
C ALA A 323 -16.11 37.47 10.59
N PHE A 324 -16.00 37.33 9.27
CA PHE A 324 -17.01 37.75 8.31
C PHE A 324 -17.50 36.51 7.56
N GLU A 325 -18.81 36.30 7.58
CA GLU A 325 -19.46 35.13 7.03
C GLU A 325 -20.46 35.54 5.94
N ASP A 326 -20.13 35.20 4.70
CA ASP A 326 -20.97 35.44 3.53
C ASP A 326 -21.87 34.21 3.32
N GLN A 327 -23.17 34.38 3.53
CA GLN A 327 -24.16 33.32 3.34
C GLN A 327 -24.95 33.55 2.05
N SER A 328 -25.11 32.51 1.24
CA SER A 328 -25.80 32.54 -0.05
C SER A 328 -26.70 31.33 -0.20
N TYR A 329 -27.97 31.52 -0.53
CA TYR A 329 -28.84 30.41 -0.92
C TYR A 329 -28.49 29.96 -2.34
N LEU A 330 -28.15 28.68 -2.48
CA LEU A 330 -27.96 28.03 -3.77
C LEU A 330 -29.24 27.35 -4.26
N LYS A 331 -30.07 26.87 -3.33
CA LYS A 331 -31.34 26.22 -3.62
C LYS A 331 -32.34 26.46 -2.48
N ALA A 332 -33.61 26.69 -2.85
CA ALA A 332 -34.73 26.81 -1.91
C ALA A 332 -36.03 26.52 -2.67
N ASP A 333 -36.45 25.25 -2.69
CA ASP A 333 -37.66 24.78 -3.42
C ASP A 333 -38.86 24.50 -2.49
N GLY A 334 -38.81 24.97 -1.25
CA GLY A 334 -39.81 24.70 -0.21
C GLY A 334 -39.59 23.38 0.53
N SER A 335 -38.98 22.39 -0.12
CA SER A 335 -38.70 21.06 0.47
C SER A 335 -37.20 20.77 0.68
N ASN A 336 -36.35 21.34 -0.16
CA ASN A 336 -34.91 21.23 -0.18
C ASN A 336 -34.29 22.64 -0.08
N PHE A 337 -33.32 22.79 0.80
CA PHE A 337 -32.58 24.04 0.98
C PHE A 337 -31.08 23.75 0.94
N ALA A 338 -30.35 24.57 0.19
CA ALA A 338 -28.89 24.55 0.16
C ALA A 338 -28.35 25.95 0.43
N VAL A 339 -27.64 26.12 1.54
CA VAL A 339 -27.02 27.39 1.94
C VAL A 339 -25.51 27.24 1.92
N PHE A 340 -24.87 27.98 1.03
CA PHE A 340 -23.43 28.10 0.94
C PHE A 340 -22.94 29.21 1.87
N VAL A 341 -21.90 28.92 2.63
CA VAL A 341 -21.34 29.81 3.64
C VAL A 341 -19.85 29.95 3.43
N SER A 342 -19.36 31.16 3.22
CA SER A 342 -17.92 31.46 3.10
C SER A 342 -17.48 32.32 4.29
N VAL A 343 -16.62 31.75 5.14
CA VAL A 343 -16.09 32.41 6.34
C VAL A 343 -14.68 32.92 6.08
N SER A 344 -14.46 34.19 6.37
CA SER A 344 -13.15 34.84 6.32
C SER A 344 -12.78 35.43 7.68
N THR A 345 -11.52 35.24 8.07
CA THR A 345 -10.95 35.74 9.33
C THR A 345 -9.66 36.47 9.01
N PRO A 346 -9.71 37.72 8.50
CA PRO A 346 -8.53 38.41 7.99
C PRO A 346 -7.46 38.66 9.08
N ASP A 347 -7.88 38.79 10.34
CA ASP A 347 -7.01 39.17 11.46
C ASP A 347 -6.14 38.03 12.01
N VAL A 348 -6.31 36.79 11.54
CA VAL A 348 -5.45 35.65 11.94
C VAL A 348 -4.19 35.60 11.10
N MET A 349 -3.15 34.94 11.62
CA MET A 349 -1.96 34.63 10.84
C MET A 349 -2.36 33.88 9.55
N TYR A 350 -1.98 34.44 8.40
CA TYR A 350 -2.34 33.96 7.06
C TYR A 350 -3.84 34.07 6.70
N GLY A 351 -4.64 34.84 7.44
CA GLY A 351 -6.10 34.97 7.24
C GLY A 351 -6.53 35.46 5.85
N GLY A 352 -5.69 36.24 5.16
CA GLY A 352 -5.95 36.65 3.78
C GLY A 352 -5.66 35.59 2.72
N THR A 353 -5.08 34.44 3.08
CA THR A 353 -4.66 33.39 2.14
C THR A 353 -5.66 32.25 1.99
N PHE A 354 -6.66 32.17 2.87
CA PHE A 354 -7.64 31.10 2.88
C PHE A 354 -9.03 31.59 3.29
N LYS A 355 -10.06 30.85 2.89
CA LYS A 355 -11.44 30.98 3.35
C LYS A 355 -11.96 29.60 3.72
N THR A 356 -12.78 29.53 4.76
CA THR A 356 -13.46 28.29 5.13
C THR A 356 -14.82 28.27 4.46
N GLU A 357 -15.13 27.24 3.68
CA GLU A 357 -16.40 27.12 2.98
C GLU A 357 -17.22 25.98 3.58
N LEU A 358 -18.49 26.25 3.87
CA LEU A 358 -19.45 25.29 4.36
C LEU A 358 -20.67 25.24 3.45
N LEU A 359 -21.29 24.07 3.39
CA LEU A 359 -22.53 23.84 2.67
C LEU A 359 -23.52 23.16 3.62
N HIS A 360 -24.63 23.83 3.88
CA HIS A 360 -25.75 23.33 4.67
C HIS A 360 -26.83 22.85 3.70
N CYS A 361 -27.08 21.54 3.68
CA CYS A 361 -28.11 20.91 2.88
C CYS A 361 -29.20 20.38 3.80
N ILE A 362 -30.43 20.85 3.59
CA ILE A 362 -31.63 20.37 4.25
C ILE A 362 -32.47 19.65 3.20
N THR A 363 -32.77 18.38 3.41
CA THR A 363 -33.65 17.58 2.55
C THR A 363 -34.78 16.97 3.37
N PRO A 364 -35.91 16.58 2.75
CA PRO A 364 -36.94 15.79 3.41
C PRO A 364 -36.37 14.47 3.93
N GLY A 365 -36.75 14.10 5.15
CA GLY A 365 -36.43 12.80 5.74
C GLY A 365 -37.57 11.79 5.57
N PRO A 366 -37.40 10.54 6.04
CA PRO A 366 -38.44 9.52 5.96
C PRO A 366 -39.67 9.89 6.82
N GLU A 367 -40.85 9.47 6.39
CA GLU A 367 -42.08 9.66 7.17
C GLU A 367 -42.01 8.87 8.48
N LEU A 368 -42.21 9.55 9.61
CA LEU A 368 -42.15 8.92 10.93
C LEU A 368 -43.53 8.36 11.33
N PRO A 369 -43.58 7.25 12.10
CA PRO A 369 -44.84 6.66 12.59
C PRO A 369 -45.70 7.64 13.41
N SER A 370 -45.05 8.65 14.01
CA SER A 370 -45.66 9.69 14.83
C SER A 370 -46.20 10.88 14.03
N ALA A 371 -46.74 10.69 12.82
CA ALA A 371 -47.41 11.73 12.01
C ALA A 371 -46.65 13.06 11.79
N GLY A 372 -45.37 13.14 12.15
CA GLY A 372 -44.53 14.33 12.06
C GLY A 372 -43.60 14.26 10.86
N GLN A 373 -43.49 15.36 10.12
CA GLN A 373 -42.50 15.49 9.04
C GLN A 373 -41.09 15.46 9.65
N SER A 374 -40.16 14.80 8.94
CA SER A 374 -38.74 14.78 9.31
C SER A 374 -37.89 15.44 8.24
N SER A 375 -36.71 15.89 8.63
CA SER A 375 -35.72 16.49 7.73
C SER A 375 -34.34 15.95 8.03
N ARG A 376 -33.55 15.77 6.97
CA ARG A 376 -32.13 15.43 7.05
C ARG A 376 -31.31 16.71 6.88
N LEU A 377 -30.45 16.98 7.84
CA LEU A 377 -29.49 18.09 7.80
C LEU A 377 -28.09 17.54 7.58
N VAL A 378 -27.48 17.91 6.46
CA VAL A 378 -26.10 17.59 6.12
C VAL A 378 -25.29 18.88 6.07
N ILE A 379 -24.22 18.96 6.86
CA ILE A 379 -23.29 20.09 6.84
C ILE A 379 -21.93 19.57 6.41
N SER A 380 -21.46 20.04 5.27
CA SER A 380 -20.14 19.69 4.73
C SER A 380 -19.26 20.92 4.63
N TRP A 381 -17.94 20.71 4.63
CA TRP A 381 -16.95 21.78 4.62
C TRP A 381 -15.75 21.46 3.71
N ARG A 382 -15.08 22.53 3.28
CA ARG A 382 -13.77 22.47 2.64
C ARG A 382 -12.95 23.72 2.96
N MET A 383 -11.63 23.60 2.84
CA MET A 383 -10.72 24.73 2.94
C MET A 383 -10.40 25.26 1.54
N ASN A 384 -10.71 26.53 1.27
CA ASN A 384 -10.38 27.19 0.02
C ASN A 384 -9.16 28.10 0.19
N PHE A 385 -8.02 27.72 -0.40
CA PHE A 385 -6.80 28.52 -0.36
C PHE A 385 -6.77 29.49 -1.55
N VAL A 386 -7.10 30.75 -1.28
CA VAL A 386 -7.10 31.84 -2.27
C VAL A 386 -5.67 32.21 -2.71
N GLN A 387 -4.68 31.98 -1.84
CA GLN A 387 -3.26 32.20 -2.14
C GLN A 387 -2.42 30.99 -1.71
N ASN A 388 -1.27 30.79 -2.35
CA ASN A 388 -0.34 29.73 -1.97
C ASN A 388 0.39 30.05 -0.66
N THR A 389 0.43 29.06 0.25
CA THR A 389 1.15 29.14 1.53
C THR A 389 1.87 27.82 1.79
N MET A 390 3.03 27.85 2.46
CA MET A 390 3.73 26.63 2.90
C MET A 390 3.07 25.98 4.12
N MET A 391 2.08 26.65 4.74
CA MET A 391 1.42 26.20 5.98
C MET A 391 0.04 25.55 5.76
N LYS A 392 -0.32 25.17 4.52
CA LYS A 392 -1.67 24.60 4.20
C LYS A 392 -2.07 23.48 5.15
N GLY A 393 -1.18 22.52 5.40
CA GLY A 393 -1.47 21.39 6.30
C GLY A 393 -1.69 21.78 7.77
N MET A 394 -0.99 22.80 8.28
CA MET A 394 -1.21 23.28 9.65
C MET A 394 -2.54 24.04 9.77
N ILE A 395 -2.85 24.88 8.79
CA ILE A 395 -4.09 25.66 8.74
C ILE A 395 -5.31 24.74 8.62
N GLU A 396 -5.26 23.78 7.69
CA GLU A 396 -6.36 22.85 7.46
C GLU A 396 -6.61 21.95 8.68
N ASN A 397 -5.56 21.43 9.32
CA ASN A 397 -5.73 20.61 10.53
C ASN A 397 -6.27 21.43 11.71
N GLY A 398 -5.82 22.68 11.87
CA GLY A 398 -6.35 23.60 12.88
C GLY A 398 -7.83 23.94 12.66
N ALA A 399 -8.19 24.24 11.41
CA ALA A 399 -9.57 24.51 11.03
C ALA A 399 -10.47 23.29 11.19
N ARG A 400 -10.01 22.09 10.78
CA ARG A 400 -10.75 20.83 10.94
C ARG A 400 -11.11 20.57 12.39
N GLN A 401 -10.14 20.69 13.30
CA GLN A 401 -10.38 20.50 14.73
C GLN A 401 -11.35 21.55 15.29
N GLY A 402 -11.12 22.83 14.96
CA GLY A 402 -11.97 23.92 15.44
C GLY A 402 -13.41 23.82 14.92
N LEU A 403 -13.60 23.42 13.66
CA LEU A 403 -14.92 23.18 13.07
C LEU A 403 -15.61 22.00 13.73
N LYS A 404 -14.92 20.88 13.94
CA LYS A 404 -15.48 19.72 14.63
C LYS A 404 -16.03 20.10 16.00
N ASP A 405 -15.21 20.73 16.83
CA ASP A 405 -15.61 21.14 18.18
C ASP A 405 -16.79 22.15 18.15
N SER A 406 -16.80 23.06 17.17
CA SER A 406 -17.86 24.06 17.00
C SER A 406 -19.19 23.42 16.56
N PHE A 407 -19.14 22.42 15.67
CA PHE A 407 -20.33 21.76 15.15
C PHE A 407 -20.87 20.64 16.05
N ASP A 408 -20.04 20.08 16.93
CA ASP A 408 -20.52 19.24 18.04
C ASP A 408 -21.39 20.06 19.03
N GLN A 409 -20.96 21.29 19.33
CA GLN A 409 -21.78 22.24 20.11
C GLN A 409 -23.03 22.67 19.35
N PHE A 410 -22.93 22.90 18.04
CA PHE A 410 -24.09 23.19 17.18
C PHE A 410 -25.14 22.09 17.27
N ALA A 411 -24.75 20.83 17.08
CA ALA A 411 -25.67 19.69 17.14
C ALA A 411 -26.32 19.56 18.53
N THR A 412 -25.55 19.83 19.58
CA THR A 412 -26.06 19.83 20.97
C THR A 412 -27.13 20.90 21.16
N VAL A 413 -26.88 22.15 20.74
CA VAL A 413 -27.87 23.25 20.86
C VAL A 413 -29.08 23.00 19.95
N LEU A 414 -28.89 22.42 18.77
CA LEU A 414 -29.97 22.09 17.86
C LEU A 414 -30.87 21.00 18.47
N SER A 415 -30.27 20.00 19.11
CA SER A 415 -31.00 18.91 19.77
C SER A 415 -31.86 19.37 20.97
N GLN A 416 -31.55 20.52 21.56
CA GLN A 416 -32.37 21.14 22.61
C GLN A 416 -33.65 21.78 22.06
N ASN A 417 -33.61 22.26 20.80
CA ASN A 417 -34.73 22.90 20.15
C ASN A 417 -35.56 21.92 19.30
N VAL A 418 -34.90 20.92 18.72
CA VAL A 418 -35.51 19.92 17.83
C VAL A 418 -35.04 18.54 18.20
N LYS A 419 -35.96 17.60 18.39
CA LYS A 419 -35.62 16.22 18.75
C LYS A 419 -34.91 15.52 17.58
N PRO A 420 -33.71 14.94 17.78
CA PRO A 420 -33.14 14.03 16.80
C PRO A 420 -33.99 12.75 16.74
N VAL A 421 -34.03 12.10 15.58
CA VAL A 421 -34.71 10.80 15.43
C VAL A 421 -33.90 9.72 16.17
N ASP A 422 -34.50 9.07 17.16
CA ASP A 422 -33.84 8.06 18.00
C ASP A 422 -33.47 6.81 17.19
N SER A 423 -32.26 6.29 17.43
CA SER A 423 -31.71 5.12 16.74
C SER A 423 -32.48 3.81 16.99
N LYS A 424 -33.43 3.79 17.93
CA LYS A 424 -34.32 2.64 18.19
C LYS A 424 -35.45 2.52 17.17
N ASP A 425 -35.89 3.64 16.59
CA ASP A 425 -36.86 3.65 15.50
C ASP A 425 -36.17 3.56 14.11
N LEU A 426 -34.84 3.67 14.10
CA LEU A 426 -33.96 3.61 12.94
C LEU A 426 -33.48 2.19 12.60
N GLY A 427 -34.28 1.17 12.91
CA GLY A 427 -34.08 -0.16 12.30
C GLY A 427 -34.22 -0.14 10.76
N SER A 428 -34.82 0.92 10.22
CA SER A 428 -35.10 1.07 8.79
C SER A 428 -33.97 1.69 7.96
N SER A 429 -32.95 2.35 8.53
CA SER A 429 -31.92 2.98 7.67
C SER A 429 -31.02 1.95 6.99
N LYS A 430 -30.66 0.87 7.68
CA LYS A 430 -29.96 -0.28 7.11
C LYS A 430 -30.79 -0.90 5.98
N GLU A 431 -32.06 -1.19 6.22
CA GLU A 431 -32.91 -1.84 5.23
C GLU A 431 -33.26 -0.93 4.04
N GLN A 432 -33.45 0.37 4.25
CA GLN A 432 -33.77 1.34 3.21
C GLN A 432 -32.55 1.73 2.35
N VAL A 433 -31.35 1.82 2.96
CA VAL A 433 -30.08 2.01 2.23
C VAL A 433 -29.70 0.74 1.46
N LEU A 434 -29.88 -0.45 2.05
CA LEU A 434 -29.66 -1.73 1.37
C LEU A 434 -30.72 -2.00 0.28
N ALA A 435 -31.97 -1.55 0.46
CA ALA A 435 -33.02 -1.65 -0.56
C ALA A 435 -32.75 -0.76 -1.78
N SER A 436 -32.15 0.44 -1.58
CA SER A 436 -31.73 1.31 -2.69
C SER A 436 -30.56 0.75 -3.52
N LEU A 437 -29.82 -0.21 -2.96
CA LEU A 437 -28.68 -0.88 -3.59
C LEU A 437 -29.06 -2.22 -4.24
N GLN A 438 -30.34 -2.61 -4.26
CA GLN A 438 -30.78 -3.80 -4.99
C GLN A 438 -30.46 -3.61 -6.48
N ALA A 439 -29.44 -4.34 -6.94
CA ALA A 439 -29.11 -4.41 -8.35
C ALA A 439 -30.37 -4.81 -9.13
N GLU A 440 -30.80 -3.94 -10.04
CA GLU A 440 -31.80 -4.26 -11.05
C GLU A 440 -31.42 -5.62 -11.66
N PRO A 441 -32.31 -6.63 -11.67
CA PRO A 441 -31.98 -7.94 -12.24
C PRO A 441 -31.71 -7.75 -13.74
N GLN A 442 -30.44 -7.54 -14.09
CA GLN A 442 -30.03 -7.37 -15.47
C GLN A 442 -30.22 -8.72 -16.16
N SER A 443 -31.08 -8.75 -17.18
CA SER A 443 -31.40 -9.98 -17.87
C SER A 443 -30.13 -10.60 -18.49
N ASP A 444 -29.93 -11.89 -18.24
CA ASP A 444 -28.76 -12.64 -18.73
C ASP A 444 -28.62 -12.54 -20.26
N TRP A 445 -29.75 -12.35 -20.96
CA TRP A 445 -29.82 -12.08 -22.38
C TRP A 445 -29.17 -10.75 -22.78
N LYS A 446 -29.44 -9.67 -22.04
CA LYS A 446 -28.89 -8.33 -22.34
C LYS A 446 -27.37 -8.32 -22.13
N LEU A 447 -26.88 -9.03 -21.12
CA LEU A 447 -25.44 -9.20 -20.87
C LEU A 447 -24.77 -10.02 -21.96
N ALA A 448 -25.39 -11.14 -22.38
CA ALA A 448 -24.88 -11.96 -23.46
C ALA A 448 -24.81 -11.17 -24.78
N VAL A 449 -25.85 -10.41 -25.13
CA VAL A 449 -25.83 -9.55 -26.33
C VAL A 449 -24.71 -8.53 -26.23
N GLN A 450 -24.51 -7.86 -25.09
CA GLN A 450 -23.44 -6.87 -24.93
C GLN A 450 -22.03 -7.49 -25.05
N TYR A 451 -21.83 -8.69 -24.52
CA TYR A 451 -20.55 -9.40 -24.58
C TYR A 451 -20.25 -9.99 -25.97
N PHE A 452 -21.26 -10.52 -26.66
CA PHE A 452 -21.11 -11.14 -27.98
C PHE A 452 -21.33 -10.17 -29.17
N SER A 453 -21.77 -8.93 -28.95
CA SER A 453 -21.91 -7.90 -30.01
C SER A 453 -20.57 -7.29 -30.46
N ASN A 454 -19.48 -8.04 -30.37
CA ASN A 454 -18.20 -7.64 -30.95
C ASN A 454 -18.24 -7.91 -32.47
N PHE A 455 -17.73 -6.97 -33.27
CA PHE A 455 -17.60 -7.10 -34.73
C PHE A 455 -17.00 -8.45 -35.15
N SER A 456 -16.03 -8.98 -34.38
CA SER A 456 -15.43 -10.28 -34.66
C SER A 456 -16.47 -11.41 -34.60
N VAL A 457 -17.29 -11.49 -33.55
CA VAL A 457 -18.30 -12.55 -33.38
C VAL A 457 -19.40 -12.42 -34.41
N VAL A 458 -19.88 -11.19 -34.62
CA VAL A 458 -20.93 -10.88 -35.61
C VAL A 458 -20.45 -11.24 -37.02
N SER A 459 -19.24 -10.83 -37.42
CA SER A 459 -18.65 -11.18 -38.71
C SER A 459 -18.49 -12.68 -38.90
N THR A 460 -18.10 -13.42 -37.86
CA THR A 460 -17.98 -14.89 -37.94
C THR A 460 -19.34 -15.55 -38.14
N VAL A 461 -20.39 -15.10 -37.45
CA VAL A 461 -21.76 -15.61 -37.67
C VAL A 461 -22.23 -15.33 -39.10
N PHE A 462 -21.99 -14.12 -39.62
CA PHE A 462 -22.32 -13.79 -41.02
C PHE A 462 -21.54 -14.63 -42.03
N MET A 463 -20.24 -14.89 -41.79
CA MET A 463 -19.43 -15.72 -42.69
C MET A 463 -19.82 -17.20 -42.63
N ILE A 464 -20.16 -17.74 -41.46
CA ILE A 464 -20.71 -19.09 -41.31
C ILE A 464 -22.06 -19.19 -42.05
N LEU A 465 -22.94 -18.20 -41.89
CA LEU A 465 -24.22 -18.16 -42.60
C LEU A 465 -24.02 -18.08 -44.11
N TYR A 466 -23.07 -17.27 -44.57
CA TYR A 466 -22.69 -17.17 -45.98
C TYR A 466 -22.22 -18.52 -46.52
N VAL A 467 -21.34 -19.24 -45.80
CA VAL A 467 -20.90 -20.58 -46.21
C VAL A 467 -22.05 -21.58 -46.22
N LEU A 468 -22.94 -21.57 -45.23
CA LEU A 468 -24.12 -22.45 -45.20
C LEU A 468 -25.07 -22.17 -46.36
N VAL A 469 -25.31 -20.90 -46.70
CA VAL A 469 -26.12 -20.50 -47.85
C VAL A 469 -25.44 -20.91 -49.16
N HIS A 470 -24.12 -20.75 -49.27
CA HIS A 470 -23.35 -21.24 -50.41
C HIS A 470 -23.43 -22.76 -50.56
N LEU A 471 -23.32 -23.52 -49.46
CA LEU A 471 -23.46 -24.97 -49.45
C LEU A 471 -24.87 -25.41 -49.85
N TRP A 472 -25.89 -24.63 -49.48
CA TRP A 472 -27.29 -24.91 -49.79
C TRP A 472 -27.68 -24.56 -51.24
N LEU A 473 -27.02 -23.56 -51.83
CA LEU A 473 -27.21 -23.13 -53.23
C LEU A 473 -26.28 -23.86 -54.22
N ALA A 474 -25.27 -24.59 -53.73
CA ALA A 474 -24.38 -25.37 -54.58
C ALA A 474 -25.13 -26.55 -55.20
N THR A 475 -25.29 -26.53 -56.52
CA THR A 475 -25.77 -27.67 -57.30
C THR A 475 -24.67 -28.73 -57.39
N PRO A 476 -24.99 -30.05 -57.37
CA PRO A 476 -23.98 -31.09 -57.49
C PRO A 476 -23.31 -31.02 -58.86
N SER A 477 -22.11 -30.45 -58.93
CA SER A 477 -21.30 -30.40 -60.14
C SER A 477 -20.32 -31.57 -60.19
N THR A 478 -20.11 -32.07 -61.41
CA THR A 478 -19.32 -33.26 -61.73
C THR A 478 -17.84 -33.13 -61.32
N ILE A 479 -17.40 -34.06 -60.49
CA ILE A 479 -16.05 -34.40 -60.01
C ILE A 479 -14.93 -33.98 -60.99
N GLN A 480 -14.13 -32.99 -60.60
CA GLN A 480 -12.81 -32.69 -61.17
C GLN A 480 -11.85 -32.27 -60.05
N GLY A 481 -11.24 -33.24 -59.35
CA GLY A 481 -10.24 -32.92 -58.33
C GLY A 481 -9.86 -34.08 -57.42
N LEU A 482 -8.85 -33.86 -56.57
CA LEU A 482 -8.29 -34.80 -55.59
C LEU A 482 -9.32 -35.14 -54.49
N GLU A 483 -10.30 -35.97 -54.81
CA GLU A 483 -11.30 -36.48 -53.88
C GLU A 483 -10.77 -37.76 -53.20
N PHE A 484 -10.71 -37.76 -51.86
CA PHE A 484 -10.48 -38.97 -51.07
C PHE A 484 -11.66 -39.18 -50.11
N VAL A 485 -12.38 -40.29 -50.32
CA VAL A 485 -13.33 -40.95 -49.40
C VAL A 485 -14.17 -39.98 -48.55
N GLY A 486 -15.09 -39.27 -49.21
CA GLY A 486 -16.22 -38.59 -48.55
C GLY A 486 -15.94 -37.20 -47.95
N LEU A 487 -14.80 -36.60 -48.25
CA LEU A 487 -14.47 -35.22 -47.89
C LEU A 487 -14.12 -34.42 -49.15
N ASP A 488 -15.00 -33.49 -49.54
CA ASP A 488 -14.72 -32.46 -50.55
C ASP A 488 -13.64 -31.52 -49.98
N LEU A 489 -12.49 -31.48 -50.65
CA LEU A 489 -11.42 -30.52 -50.36
C LEU A 489 -11.69 -29.23 -51.15
N PRO A 490 -11.37 -28.04 -50.60
CA PRO A 490 -11.61 -26.76 -51.29
C PRO A 490 -10.81 -26.67 -52.60
N ASP A 491 -11.50 -26.36 -53.70
CA ASP A 491 -10.97 -26.43 -55.07
C ASP A 491 -10.13 -25.20 -55.46
N SER A 492 -10.15 -24.16 -54.62
CA SER A 492 -9.41 -22.91 -54.82
C SER A 492 -8.58 -22.53 -53.60
N ILE A 493 -7.39 -21.95 -53.83
CA ILE A 493 -6.54 -21.36 -52.79
C ILE A 493 -7.35 -20.34 -51.95
N GLY A 494 -8.31 -19.64 -52.57
CA GLY A 494 -9.22 -18.73 -51.87
C GLY A 494 -10.14 -19.44 -50.88
N GLU A 495 -10.69 -20.60 -51.23
CA GLU A 495 -11.57 -21.38 -50.36
C GLU A 495 -10.81 -22.01 -49.19
N PHE A 496 -9.58 -22.48 -49.42
CA PHE A 496 -8.71 -22.96 -48.36
C PHE A 496 -8.36 -21.85 -47.34
N ILE A 497 -8.06 -20.64 -47.83
CA ILE A 497 -7.79 -19.48 -46.97
C ILE A 497 -9.05 -19.07 -46.20
N VAL A 498 -10.22 -19.04 -46.84
CA VAL A 498 -11.50 -18.69 -46.18
C VAL A 498 -11.86 -19.72 -45.11
N CYS A 499 -11.69 -21.02 -45.38
CA CYS A 499 -11.86 -22.09 -44.40
C CYS A 499 -10.88 -21.94 -43.22
N GLY A 500 -9.60 -21.66 -43.49
CA GLY A 500 -8.61 -21.42 -42.44
C GLY A 500 -8.95 -20.22 -41.56
N VAL A 501 -9.37 -19.10 -42.16
CA VAL A 501 -9.81 -17.90 -41.43
C VAL A 501 -11.07 -18.19 -40.61
N LEU A 502 -12.02 -18.95 -41.15
CA LEU A 502 -13.24 -19.34 -40.44
C LEU A 502 -12.96 -20.24 -39.23
N VAL A 503 -12.03 -21.20 -39.35
CA VAL A 503 -11.63 -22.06 -38.22
C VAL A 503 -11.01 -21.23 -37.11
N LEU A 504 -10.06 -20.34 -37.43
CA LEU A 504 -9.42 -19.45 -36.44
C LEU A 504 -10.43 -18.48 -35.80
N GLN A 505 -11.40 -17.99 -36.57
CA GLN A 505 -12.45 -17.13 -36.06
C GLN A 505 -13.43 -17.90 -35.16
N ALA A 506 -13.86 -19.10 -35.57
CA ALA A 506 -14.74 -19.96 -34.78
C ALA A 506 -14.09 -20.38 -33.46
N GLU A 507 -12.80 -20.72 -33.47
CA GLU A 507 -12.01 -21.02 -32.28
C GLU A 507 -12.02 -19.83 -31.29
N ARG A 508 -11.82 -18.60 -31.77
CA ARG A 508 -11.89 -17.39 -30.94
C ARG A 508 -13.28 -17.17 -30.33
N VAL A 509 -14.34 -17.43 -31.10
CA VAL A 509 -15.73 -17.33 -30.63
C VAL A 509 -16.03 -18.41 -29.59
N LEU A 510 -15.58 -19.65 -29.80
CA LEU A 510 -15.73 -20.74 -28.82
C LEU A 510 -14.98 -20.45 -27.52
N GLY A 511 -13.79 -19.83 -27.59
CA GLY A 511 -13.06 -19.35 -26.42
C GLY A 511 -13.86 -18.31 -25.62
N LEU A 512 -14.47 -17.34 -26.30
CA LEU A 512 -15.34 -16.33 -25.66
C LEU A 512 -16.59 -16.96 -25.02
N ILE A 513 -17.23 -17.92 -25.69
CA ILE A 513 -18.40 -18.65 -25.16
C ILE A 513 -18.00 -19.47 -23.93
N SER A 514 -16.86 -20.16 -23.99
CA SER A 514 -16.32 -20.95 -22.88
C SER A 514 -16.06 -20.08 -21.65
N ARG A 515 -15.37 -18.93 -21.82
CA ARG A 515 -15.15 -17.95 -20.73
C ARG A 515 -16.46 -17.44 -20.13
N PHE A 516 -17.44 -17.10 -20.98
CA PHE A 516 -18.75 -16.64 -20.53
C PHE A 516 -19.49 -17.72 -19.74
N MET A 517 -19.57 -18.96 -20.24
CA MET A 517 -20.21 -20.07 -19.51
C MET A 517 -19.50 -20.38 -18.20
N GLN A 518 -18.17 -20.30 -18.14
CA GLN A 518 -17.37 -20.61 -16.96
C GLN A 518 -17.51 -19.55 -15.87
N ALA A 519 -17.44 -18.26 -16.22
CA ALA A 519 -17.75 -17.16 -15.30
C ALA A 519 -19.19 -17.26 -14.76
N ARG A 520 -20.11 -17.86 -15.53
CA ARG A 520 -21.48 -18.17 -15.09
C ARG A 520 -21.58 -19.38 -14.17
N MET A 521 -20.67 -20.36 -14.26
CA MET A 521 -20.55 -21.44 -13.27
C MET A 521 -19.91 -20.98 -11.96
N LEU A 522 -19.06 -19.94 -12.02
CA LEU A 522 -18.40 -19.28 -10.88
C LEU A 522 -19.26 -18.19 -10.20
N LYS A 523 -20.48 -17.95 -10.69
CA LYS A 523 -21.40 -16.92 -10.19
C LYS A 523 -21.48 -16.99 -8.67
N GLY A 524 -20.96 -15.96 -8.00
CA GLY A 524 -20.73 -15.90 -6.56
C GLY A 524 -21.87 -16.51 -5.76
N SER A 525 -21.56 -17.59 -5.04
CA SER A 525 -22.52 -18.40 -4.29
C SER A 525 -23.19 -17.68 -3.12
N ASP A 526 -22.77 -16.44 -2.86
CA ASP A 526 -22.97 -15.80 -1.55
C ASP A 526 -23.74 -14.48 -1.61
N HIS A 527 -24.20 -14.05 -2.78
CA HIS A 527 -24.99 -12.84 -2.90
C HIS A 527 -26.34 -12.99 -2.18
N GLY A 528 -26.59 -12.13 -1.19
CA GLY A 528 -27.84 -12.16 -0.40
C GLY A 528 -27.93 -13.33 0.59
N VAL A 529 -26.83 -14.04 0.87
CA VAL A 529 -26.79 -15.00 1.97
C VAL A 529 -26.87 -14.22 3.28
N LYS A 530 -28.01 -14.36 3.97
CA LYS A 530 -28.18 -13.77 5.31
C LYS A 530 -27.21 -14.42 6.28
N ALA A 531 -26.49 -13.58 7.02
CA ALA A 531 -25.63 -14.06 8.10
C ALA A 531 -26.42 -14.85 9.15
N GLN A 532 -25.82 -15.90 9.69
CA GLN A 532 -26.40 -16.70 10.76
C GLN A 532 -25.67 -16.49 12.10
N GLY A 533 -26.40 -16.59 13.21
CA GLY A 533 -25.87 -16.53 14.57
C GLY A 533 -26.15 -15.24 15.35
N ASP A 534 -25.74 -15.22 16.62
CA ASP A 534 -25.90 -14.08 17.54
C ASP A 534 -24.52 -13.49 17.91
N GLY A 535 -24.33 -12.17 17.77
CA GLY A 535 -23.05 -11.49 18.02
C GLY A 535 -22.81 -10.30 17.07
N TRP A 536 -21.53 -10.05 16.75
CA TRP A 536 -21.10 -9.01 15.82
C TRP A 536 -21.33 -9.42 14.38
N LEU A 537 -22.20 -8.68 13.69
CA LEU A 537 -22.57 -8.84 12.30
C LEU A 537 -21.84 -7.81 11.43
N LEU A 538 -21.06 -8.28 10.47
CA LEU A 538 -20.38 -7.42 9.48
C LEU A 538 -21.13 -7.49 8.14
N THR A 539 -21.62 -6.34 7.68
CA THR A 539 -22.27 -6.17 6.37
C THR A 539 -21.40 -5.25 5.50
N VAL A 540 -21.02 -5.73 4.31
CA VAL A 540 -20.21 -4.98 3.34
C VAL A 540 -21.01 -4.81 2.06
N ALA A 541 -21.25 -3.57 1.63
CA ALA A 541 -21.82 -3.26 0.33
C ALA A 541 -20.73 -2.77 -0.64
N LEU A 542 -20.54 -3.50 -1.73
CA LEU A 542 -19.66 -3.17 -2.84
C LEU A 542 -20.45 -2.42 -3.91
N ILE A 543 -20.15 -1.13 -4.08
CA ILE A 543 -20.88 -0.28 -5.01
C ILE A 543 -20.21 -0.34 -6.39
N GLN A 544 -18.98 0.18 -6.48
CA GLN A 544 -18.29 0.33 -7.75
C GLN A 544 -16.76 0.33 -7.63
N GLY A 545 -16.09 0.08 -8.75
CA GLY A 545 -14.65 0.22 -8.92
C GLY A 545 -14.32 1.35 -9.90
N SER A 546 -13.19 2.00 -9.70
CA SER A 546 -12.68 3.04 -10.58
C SER A 546 -11.26 2.74 -11.03
N ASN A 547 -11.01 2.92 -12.33
CA ASN A 547 -9.71 2.77 -12.99
C ASN A 547 -9.01 1.43 -12.69
N LEU A 548 -9.72 0.32 -12.82
CA LEU A 548 -9.12 -1.00 -12.71
C LEU A 548 -8.28 -1.30 -13.95
N ALA A 549 -7.06 -1.81 -13.75
CA ALA A 549 -6.13 -2.11 -14.82
C ALA A 549 -6.68 -3.22 -15.73
N ALA A 550 -6.38 -3.14 -17.03
CA ALA A 550 -6.59 -4.23 -17.97
C ALA A 550 -5.29 -5.04 -18.09
N VAL A 551 -5.35 -6.34 -17.84
CA VAL A 551 -4.20 -7.24 -17.99
C VAL A 551 -4.44 -8.15 -19.19
N GLY A 552 -3.43 -8.28 -20.06
CA GLY A 552 -3.46 -9.23 -21.18
C GLY A 552 -3.58 -8.61 -22.59
N SER A 553 -3.79 -9.48 -23.58
CA SER A 553 -3.92 -9.12 -25.01
C SER A 553 -5.32 -8.62 -25.38
N SER A 554 -6.30 -8.76 -24.48
CA SER A 554 -7.57 -8.07 -24.55
C SER A 554 -7.41 -6.66 -23.97
N ALA A 555 -7.87 -5.64 -24.69
CA ALA A 555 -7.84 -4.25 -24.24
C ALA A 555 -8.78 -3.95 -23.05
N PHE A 556 -9.33 -4.97 -22.39
CA PHE A 556 -10.37 -4.89 -21.38
C PHE A 556 -10.12 -5.93 -20.27
N SER A 557 -10.42 -5.56 -19.02
CA SER A 557 -10.42 -6.46 -17.85
C SER A 557 -11.83 -6.93 -17.49
N ASP A 558 -11.88 -8.10 -16.85
CA ASP A 558 -13.05 -8.78 -16.30
C ASP A 558 -12.94 -8.84 -14.76
N PRO A 559 -13.02 -7.69 -14.05
CA PRO A 559 -12.73 -7.63 -12.62
C PRO A 559 -13.78 -8.30 -11.72
N TYR A 560 -13.30 -8.88 -10.61
CA TYR A 560 -14.10 -9.31 -9.47
C TYR A 560 -13.36 -9.05 -8.15
N VAL A 561 -14.10 -9.00 -7.03
CA VAL A 561 -13.59 -8.67 -5.70
C VAL A 561 -13.78 -9.84 -4.75
N VAL A 562 -12.76 -10.12 -3.94
CA VAL A 562 -12.77 -11.12 -2.88
C VAL A 562 -12.60 -10.39 -1.54
N PHE A 563 -13.54 -10.60 -0.63
CA PHE A 563 -13.52 -10.10 0.73
C PHE A 563 -13.17 -11.23 1.69
N THR A 564 -12.17 -11.04 2.54
CA THR A 564 -11.74 -12.02 3.54
C THR A 564 -11.81 -11.41 4.93
N CYS A 565 -12.57 -12.05 5.84
CA CYS A 565 -12.67 -11.63 7.23
C CYS A 565 -12.67 -12.87 8.14
N ASN A 566 -11.76 -12.90 9.12
CA ASN A 566 -11.61 -14.00 10.09
C ASN A 566 -11.59 -15.40 9.45
N GLY A 567 -10.91 -15.53 8.30
CA GLY A 567 -10.77 -16.81 7.57
C GLY A 567 -11.97 -17.21 6.71
N LYS A 568 -13.08 -16.45 6.72
CA LYS A 568 -14.19 -16.61 5.79
C LYS A 568 -14.03 -15.68 4.60
N THR A 569 -14.27 -16.19 3.40
CA THR A 569 -14.16 -15.43 2.15
C THR A 569 -15.51 -15.30 1.45
N ARG A 570 -15.77 -14.14 0.84
CA ARG A 570 -16.95 -13.83 0.03
C ARG A 570 -16.50 -13.23 -1.30
N THR A 571 -17.07 -13.68 -2.42
CA THR A 571 -16.64 -13.27 -3.77
C THR A 571 -17.78 -12.59 -4.54
N SER A 572 -17.48 -11.46 -5.20
CA SER A 572 -18.43 -10.71 -6.02
C SER A 572 -18.69 -11.36 -7.38
N SER A 573 -19.70 -10.88 -8.10
CA SER A 573 -19.84 -11.22 -9.52
C SER A 573 -18.71 -10.63 -10.38
N ILE A 574 -18.41 -11.32 -11.48
CA ILE A 574 -17.44 -10.88 -12.49
C ILE A 574 -18.13 -9.88 -13.43
N LYS A 575 -17.48 -8.74 -13.68
CA LYS A 575 -17.99 -7.71 -14.59
C LYS A 575 -17.16 -7.69 -15.87
N PHE A 576 -17.70 -8.23 -16.95
CA PHE A 576 -16.95 -8.35 -18.20
C PHE A 576 -16.64 -7.00 -18.85
N GLN A 577 -15.39 -6.85 -19.29
CA GLN A 577 -14.85 -5.78 -20.12
C GLN A 577 -15.09 -4.37 -19.54
N LYS A 578 -14.94 -4.20 -18.23
CA LYS A 578 -15.21 -2.94 -17.53
C LYS A 578 -14.05 -2.54 -16.62
N SER A 579 -13.41 -1.43 -16.96
CA SER A 579 -12.41 -0.76 -16.10
C SER A 579 -13.03 0.05 -14.95
N ASN A 580 -14.31 0.42 -15.07
CA ASN A 580 -15.10 1.07 -14.01
C ASN A 580 -16.38 0.24 -13.74
N PRO A 581 -16.25 -0.94 -13.12
CA PRO A 581 -17.38 -1.83 -12.88
C PRO A 581 -18.34 -1.29 -11.80
N LEU A 582 -19.64 -1.51 -12.03
CA LEU A 582 -20.71 -1.32 -11.05
C LEU A 582 -21.18 -2.70 -10.58
N TRP A 583 -21.08 -2.97 -9.28
CA TRP A 583 -21.54 -4.21 -8.66
C TRP A 583 -22.88 -4.04 -7.98
N ASN A 584 -22.98 -3.09 -7.05
CA ASN A 584 -24.13 -2.93 -6.14
C ASN A 584 -24.51 -4.25 -5.45
N GLU A 585 -23.50 -4.91 -4.88
CA GLU A 585 -23.64 -6.21 -4.22
C GLU A 585 -23.42 -6.10 -2.72
N ILE A 586 -24.20 -6.84 -1.95
CA ILE A 586 -24.14 -6.85 -0.49
C ILE A 586 -23.65 -8.23 -0.02
N PHE A 587 -22.71 -8.21 0.90
CA PHE A 587 -22.10 -9.39 1.51
C PHE A 587 -22.27 -9.31 3.03
N GLU A 588 -22.81 -10.38 3.61
CA GLU A 588 -22.91 -10.52 5.06
C GLU A 588 -22.00 -11.65 5.56
N PHE A 589 -21.28 -11.36 6.63
CA PHE A 589 -20.46 -12.33 7.36
C PHE A 589 -21.20 -12.77 8.61
N ASP A 590 -21.15 -14.08 8.91
CA ASP A 590 -21.84 -14.66 10.07
C ASP A 590 -21.48 -13.95 11.38
N ALA A 591 -22.43 -13.93 12.32
CA ALA A 591 -22.24 -13.24 13.57
C ALA A 591 -21.09 -13.86 14.39
N MET A 592 -20.24 -13.01 14.95
CA MET A 592 -19.04 -13.40 15.70
C MET A 592 -19.16 -13.03 17.18
N ASP A 593 -18.60 -13.84 18.06
CA ASP A 593 -18.55 -13.52 19.49
C ASP A 593 -17.70 -12.27 19.78
N GLU A 594 -16.63 -12.09 19.00
CA GLU A 594 -15.71 -10.95 19.07
C GLU A 594 -15.76 -10.12 17.77
N PRO A 595 -15.54 -8.80 17.85
CA PRO A 595 -15.59 -7.93 16.68
C PRO A 595 -14.41 -8.20 15.72
N PRO A 596 -14.63 -8.06 14.40
CA PRO A 596 -13.59 -8.28 13.42
C PRO A 596 -12.47 -7.25 13.57
N SER A 597 -11.22 -7.70 13.49
CA SER A 597 -10.06 -6.81 13.59
C SER A 597 -9.66 -6.22 12.24
N VAL A 598 -9.72 -7.04 11.19
CA VAL A 598 -9.29 -6.70 9.82
C VAL A 598 -10.25 -7.29 8.80
N LEU A 599 -10.53 -6.53 7.73
CA LEU A 599 -11.18 -6.97 6.51
C LEU A 599 -10.18 -6.79 5.36
N ASP A 600 -9.78 -7.90 4.74
CA ASP A 600 -8.94 -7.90 3.55
C ASP A 600 -9.80 -7.85 2.29
N VAL A 601 -9.42 -7.00 1.35
CA VAL A 601 -10.11 -6.78 0.08
C VAL A 601 -9.11 -7.00 -1.06
N GLU A 602 -9.40 -7.93 -1.94
CA GLU A 602 -8.54 -8.26 -3.09
C GLU A 602 -9.35 -8.16 -4.39
N VAL A 603 -8.74 -7.59 -5.43
CA VAL A 603 -9.35 -7.43 -6.75
C VAL A 603 -8.54 -8.23 -7.75
N TYR A 604 -9.23 -9.02 -8.55
CA TYR A 604 -8.64 -9.93 -9.52
C TYR A 604 -9.23 -9.71 -10.91
N ASP A 605 -8.43 -10.02 -11.93
CA ASP A 605 -8.88 -10.14 -13.32
C ASP A 605 -9.25 -11.60 -13.61
N PHE A 606 -10.43 -11.84 -14.18
CA PHE A 606 -10.86 -13.19 -14.54
C PHE A 606 -10.38 -13.54 -15.96
N ASP A 607 -9.26 -14.25 -16.06
CA ASP A 607 -8.70 -14.71 -17.34
C ASP A 607 -9.21 -16.11 -17.78
N GLY A 608 -9.82 -16.85 -16.85
CA GLY A 608 -10.31 -18.22 -17.04
C GLY A 608 -9.94 -19.13 -15.86
N PRO A 609 -10.44 -20.38 -15.82
CA PRO A 609 -10.24 -21.31 -14.70
C PRO A 609 -8.85 -21.97 -14.65
N TYR A 610 -8.01 -21.77 -15.67
CA TYR A 610 -6.70 -22.41 -15.81
C TYR A 610 -5.52 -21.43 -15.68
N ASP A 611 -5.81 -20.13 -15.66
CA ASP A 611 -4.82 -19.08 -15.43
C ASP A 611 -4.90 -18.65 -13.95
N GLU A 612 -3.75 -18.42 -13.31
CA GLU A 612 -3.74 -17.82 -11.97
C GLU A 612 -4.34 -16.42 -12.08
N ALA A 613 -5.45 -16.16 -11.38
CA ALA A 613 -6.14 -14.89 -11.45
C ALA A 613 -5.17 -13.74 -11.15
N THR A 614 -5.00 -12.82 -12.11
CA THR A 614 -4.02 -11.75 -11.95
C THR A 614 -4.53 -10.75 -10.90
N PRO A 615 -3.78 -10.48 -9.81
CA PRO A 615 -4.21 -9.51 -8.81
C PRO A 615 -4.10 -8.09 -9.40
N LEU A 616 -5.25 -7.42 -9.54
CA LEU A 616 -5.35 -6.04 -9.98
C LEU A 616 -5.01 -5.05 -8.85
N GLY A 617 -5.31 -5.43 -7.60
CA GLY A 617 -4.98 -4.64 -6.41
C GLY A 617 -5.52 -5.24 -5.11
N HIS A 618 -4.99 -4.77 -3.98
CA HIS A 618 -5.37 -5.22 -2.64
C HIS A 618 -5.53 -4.02 -1.69
N ALA A 619 -6.46 -4.09 -0.74
CA ALA A 619 -6.60 -3.13 0.34
C ALA A 619 -6.95 -3.83 1.67
N GLU A 620 -6.47 -3.27 2.77
CA GLU A 620 -6.71 -3.78 4.12
C GLU A 620 -7.47 -2.72 4.93
N ILE A 621 -8.60 -3.11 5.54
CA ILE A 621 -9.40 -2.25 6.39
C ILE A 621 -9.25 -2.72 7.84
N ASN A 622 -8.62 -1.90 8.66
CA ASN A 622 -8.39 -2.20 10.07
C ASN A 622 -9.44 -1.49 10.94
N PHE A 623 -10.34 -2.27 11.54
CA PHE A 623 -11.44 -1.76 12.35
C PHE A 623 -10.97 -1.18 13.70
N LEU A 624 -9.74 -1.49 14.15
CA LEU A 624 -9.17 -0.95 15.38
C LEU A 624 -8.57 0.46 15.19
N LYS A 625 -8.26 0.84 13.95
CA LYS A 625 -7.64 2.13 13.60
C LYS A 625 -8.62 3.14 12.99
N THR A 626 -9.75 2.66 12.47
CA THR A 626 -10.67 3.44 11.65
C THR A 626 -11.99 3.63 12.39
N ASN A 627 -12.54 4.86 12.38
CA ASN A 627 -13.84 5.10 12.99
C ASN A 627 -14.93 4.40 12.17
N ILE A 628 -15.84 3.69 12.85
CA ILE A 628 -16.95 2.97 12.22
C ILE A 628 -17.86 3.94 11.42
N GLN A 629 -17.99 5.20 11.86
CA GLN A 629 -18.76 6.22 11.13
C GLN A 629 -18.12 6.60 9.79
N ASP A 630 -16.79 6.58 9.70
CA ASP A 630 -16.07 6.90 8.45
C ASP A 630 -16.18 5.75 7.43
N LEU A 631 -16.60 4.56 7.88
CA LEU A 631 -16.77 3.37 7.04
C LEU A 631 -18.18 3.25 6.44
N ALA A 632 -19.09 4.15 6.79
CA ALA A 632 -20.47 4.13 6.28
C ALA A 632 -20.54 4.43 4.77
N ASP A 633 -19.65 5.25 4.23
CA ASP A 633 -19.54 5.52 2.79
C ASP A 633 -18.17 6.09 2.40
N PHE A 634 -17.32 5.30 1.72
CA PHE A 634 -15.96 5.73 1.41
C PHE A 634 -15.33 5.07 0.19
N TRP A 635 -14.33 5.78 -0.37
CA TRP A 635 -13.46 5.26 -1.41
C TRP A 635 -12.15 4.75 -0.82
N ILE A 636 -11.82 3.49 -1.10
CA ILE A 636 -10.55 2.88 -0.71
C ILE A 636 -9.60 2.77 -1.89
N PRO A 637 -8.40 3.36 -1.82
CA PRO A 637 -7.37 3.17 -2.84
C PRO A 637 -6.77 1.76 -2.75
N LEU A 638 -6.65 1.11 -3.90
CA LEU A 638 -6.02 -0.21 -3.99
C LEU A 638 -4.49 -0.07 -4.01
N GLN A 639 -3.82 -0.98 -3.34
CA GLN A 639 -2.37 -1.13 -3.31
C GLN A 639 -1.95 -2.24 -4.28
N GLY A 640 -0.81 -2.06 -4.95
CA GLY A 640 -0.31 -3.00 -5.96
C GLY A 640 0.38 -2.25 -7.09
N THR A 641 1.25 -2.90 -7.84
CA THR A 641 1.99 -2.27 -8.96
C THR A 641 1.03 -1.79 -10.06
N LEU A 642 0.05 -2.63 -10.42
CA LEU A 642 -0.99 -2.31 -11.41
C LEU A 642 -1.97 -1.26 -10.86
N ALA A 643 -2.46 -1.45 -9.64
CA ALA A 643 -3.36 -0.51 -8.96
C ALA A 643 -2.76 0.91 -8.82
N LEU A 644 -1.48 1.03 -8.45
CA LEU A 644 -0.82 2.34 -8.30
C LEU A 644 -0.60 3.04 -9.65
N ALA A 645 -0.30 2.28 -10.71
CA ALA A 645 -0.14 2.82 -12.06
C ALA A 645 -1.47 3.38 -12.60
N CYS A 646 -2.58 2.68 -12.35
CA CYS A 646 -3.91 3.08 -12.81
C CYS A 646 -4.67 3.95 -11.80
N GLN A 647 -4.12 4.22 -10.62
CA GLN A 647 -4.82 4.89 -9.51
C GLN A 647 -6.16 4.22 -9.16
N SER A 648 -6.17 2.89 -9.12
CA SER A 648 -7.37 2.08 -8.90
C SER A 648 -7.98 2.29 -7.52
N LYS A 649 -9.31 2.40 -7.44
CA LYS A 649 -10.06 2.60 -6.18
C LYS A 649 -11.34 1.77 -6.17
N LEU A 650 -11.81 1.40 -4.98
CA LEU A 650 -13.12 0.78 -4.76
C LEU A 650 -14.00 1.67 -3.89
N HIS A 651 -15.30 1.64 -4.15
CA HIS A 651 -16.31 2.34 -3.37
C HIS A 651 -17.08 1.33 -2.53
N LEU A 652 -16.95 1.44 -1.20
CA LEU A 652 -17.49 0.49 -0.23
C LEU A 652 -18.33 1.22 0.82
N ARG A 653 -19.35 0.51 1.34
CA ARG A 653 -20.08 0.88 2.56
C ARG A 653 -20.05 -0.30 3.52
N ILE A 654 -19.62 -0.07 4.76
CA ILE A 654 -19.46 -1.13 5.76
C ILE A 654 -20.28 -0.78 6.99
N PHE A 655 -21.08 -1.74 7.44
CA PHE A 655 -21.88 -1.66 8.65
C PHE A 655 -21.45 -2.77 9.60
N LEU A 656 -21.18 -2.40 10.86
CA LEU A 656 -20.83 -3.34 11.91
C LEU A 656 -21.86 -3.20 13.04
N ASP A 657 -22.73 -4.18 13.14
CA ASP A 657 -23.82 -4.22 14.12
C ASP A 657 -23.58 -5.32 15.15
N ASN A 658 -24.15 -5.21 16.35
CA ASN A 658 -24.16 -6.30 17.32
C ASN A 658 -25.60 -6.70 17.64
N THR A 659 -25.95 -7.95 17.32
CA THR A 659 -27.31 -8.47 17.52
C THR A 659 -27.67 -8.67 19.00
N ARG A 660 -26.68 -8.61 19.92
CA ARG A 660 -26.86 -8.72 21.38
C ARG A 660 -27.21 -7.39 22.07
N GLY A 661 -27.35 -6.28 21.32
CA GLY A 661 -27.88 -5.00 21.80
C GLY A 661 -26.87 -3.85 21.96
N GLY A 662 -27.37 -2.60 21.95
CA GLY A 662 -26.56 -1.38 21.84
C GLY A 662 -25.71 -0.99 23.07
N ASN A 663 -26.01 -1.51 24.27
CA ASN A 663 -25.19 -1.24 25.46
C ASN A 663 -23.81 -1.91 25.36
N VAL A 664 -23.72 -3.07 24.71
CA VAL A 664 -22.45 -3.80 24.50
C VAL A 664 -21.52 -3.03 23.57
N ILE A 665 -22.07 -2.31 22.58
CA ILE A 665 -21.30 -1.45 21.66
C ILE A 665 -20.74 -0.23 22.40
N LYS A 666 -21.54 0.39 23.27
CA LYS A 666 -21.09 1.52 24.11
C LYS A 666 -20.00 1.09 25.09
N ASP A 667 -20.19 -0.04 25.76
CA ASP A 667 -19.21 -0.60 26.69
C ASP A 667 -17.95 -1.07 25.95
N TYR A 668 -18.08 -1.61 24.74
CA TYR A 668 -16.97 -1.96 23.87
C TYR A 668 -16.21 -0.73 23.37
N LEU A 669 -16.89 0.33 22.88
CA LEU A 669 -16.25 1.58 22.48
C LEU A 669 -15.53 2.23 23.67
N THR A 670 -16.15 2.23 24.84
CA THR A 670 -15.54 2.76 26.08
C THR A 670 -14.37 1.89 26.56
N LYS A 671 -14.46 0.56 26.40
CA LYS A 671 -13.38 -0.40 26.70
C LYS A 671 -12.25 -0.28 25.67
N MET A 672 -12.55 -0.09 24.39
CA MET A 672 -11.58 0.19 23.33
C MET A 672 -10.91 1.55 23.55
N GLU A 673 -11.63 2.60 23.92
CA GLU A 673 -11.03 3.89 24.28
C GLU A 673 -10.11 3.78 25.50
N LYS A 674 -10.39 2.85 26.42
CA LYS A 674 -9.51 2.52 27.56
C LYS A 674 -8.34 1.60 27.19
N GLU A 675 -8.52 0.65 26.27
CA GLU A 675 -7.54 -0.40 25.94
C GLU A 675 -6.69 -0.12 24.69
N VAL A 676 -7.14 0.74 23.78
CA VAL A 676 -6.33 1.26 22.66
C VAL A 676 -5.38 2.28 23.26
N GLY A 677 -4.16 1.82 23.51
CA GLY A 677 -3.09 2.56 24.20
C GLY A 677 -3.06 4.05 23.84
N LYS A 678 -3.10 4.88 24.88
CA LYS A 678 -3.04 6.35 24.75
C LYS A 678 -1.75 6.73 24.01
N LYS A 679 -1.82 6.99 22.69
CA LYS A 679 -0.73 7.63 21.93
C LYS A 679 -0.39 8.99 22.55
N GLY A 680 0.77 9.07 23.18
CA GLY A 680 1.28 10.27 23.83
C GLY A 680 2.80 10.40 23.69
N ARG A 681 3.33 11.54 24.14
CA ARG A 681 4.77 11.81 24.20
C ARG A 681 5.24 11.62 25.62
N LEU A 682 6.33 10.87 25.79
CA LEU A 682 7.06 10.77 27.03
C LEU A 682 8.14 11.86 27.06
N PHE A 683 8.11 12.70 28.08
CA PHE A 683 9.09 13.72 28.37
C PHE A 683 10.02 13.21 29.45
N ILE A 684 11.31 13.23 29.16
CA ILE A 684 12.36 12.73 30.03
C ILE A 684 13.27 13.91 30.33
N SER A 685 13.46 14.21 31.61
CA SER A 685 14.40 15.22 32.10
C SER A 685 15.31 14.59 33.16
N ALA A 686 16.39 15.26 33.52
CA ALA A 686 17.31 14.79 34.55
C ALA A 686 16.67 14.59 35.94
N ARG A 687 15.48 15.16 36.17
CA ARG A 687 14.76 15.12 37.47
C ARG A 687 13.37 14.50 37.42
N ILE A 688 12.68 14.64 36.29
CA ILE A 688 11.29 14.19 36.14
C ILE A 688 11.14 13.34 34.89
N ILE A 689 10.17 12.44 34.96
CA ILE A 689 9.57 11.81 33.80
C ILE A 689 8.11 12.25 33.73
N GLY A 690 7.66 12.61 32.55
CA GLY A 690 6.33 13.13 32.30
C GLY A 690 5.70 12.49 31.09
N PHE A 691 4.39 12.31 31.13
CA PHE A 691 3.63 11.82 30.00
C PHE A 691 2.59 12.86 29.59
N HIS A 692 2.46 13.06 28.28
CA HIS A 692 1.46 13.94 27.71
C HIS A 692 0.79 13.28 26.50
N ALA A 693 -0.50 13.00 26.62
CA ALA A 693 -1.35 12.58 25.52
C ALA A 693 -2.51 13.54 25.35
N ASN A 694 -2.88 13.79 24.09
CA ASN A 694 -4.08 14.52 23.73
C ASN A 694 -4.88 13.62 22.78
N LEU A 695 -5.87 12.92 23.32
CA LEU A 695 -6.72 11.97 22.60
C LEU A 695 -8.17 12.25 22.96
N PHE A 696 -9.03 12.36 21.95
CA PHE A 696 -10.47 12.59 22.12
C PHE A 696 -10.81 13.81 23.01
N GLY A 697 -10.02 14.89 22.92
CA GLY A 697 -10.23 16.12 23.71
C GLY A 697 -9.78 16.02 25.18
N HIS A 698 -9.46 14.83 25.69
CA HIS A 698 -8.93 14.63 27.02
C HIS A 698 -7.39 14.76 27.05
N ARG A 699 -6.91 15.81 27.71
CA ARG A 699 -5.48 16.00 27.97
C ARG A 699 -5.07 15.16 29.17
N THR A 700 -4.41 14.03 28.93
CA THR A 700 -3.76 13.26 30.00
C THR A 700 -2.35 13.80 30.17
N LYS A 701 -2.09 14.44 31.32
CA LYS A 701 -0.77 14.97 31.67
C LYS A 701 -0.43 14.55 33.09
N PHE A 702 0.67 13.83 33.25
CA PHE A 702 1.20 13.50 34.57
C PHE A 702 2.71 13.53 34.59
N PHE A 703 3.27 13.77 35.78
CA PHE A 703 4.71 13.80 36.03
C PHE A 703 5.01 13.06 37.33
N PHE A 704 6.14 12.36 37.38
CA PHE A 704 6.67 11.81 38.63
C PHE A 704 8.19 11.95 38.64
N LEU A 705 8.78 11.96 39.85
CA LEU A 705 10.22 12.06 40.03
C LEU A 705 10.86 10.68 39.82
N TRP A 706 12.13 10.65 39.40
CA TRP A 706 12.88 9.39 39.29
C TRP A 706 13.01 8.66 40.64
N GLU A 707 13.02 9.40 41.75
CA GLU A 707 13.12 8.89 43.13
C GLU A 707 11.81 8.19 43.60
N ASP A 708 10.68 8.56 42.99
CA ASP A 708 9.37 7.99 43.28
C ASP A 708 9.18 6.62 42.60
N ILE A 709 10.03 6.27 41.64
CA ILE A 709 10.00 4.99 40.92
C ILE A 709 10.76 3.95 41.74
N GLU A 710 10.05 2.91 42.18
CA GLU A 710 10.60 1.80 42.96
C GLU A 710 11.25 0.76 42.05
N ASP A 711 10.65 0.49 40.90
CA ASP A 711 11.09 -0.55 39.98
C ASP A 711 10.69 -0.27 38.52
N ILE A 712 11.53 -0.70 37.58
CA ILE A 712 11.29 -0.64 36.13
C ILE A 712 11.52 -2.03 35.54
N GLN A 713 10.45 -2.65 35.05
CA GLN A 713 10.51 -3.98 34.43
C GLN A 713 10.22 -3.91 32.93
N VAL A 714 10.89 -4.75 32.16
CA VAL A 714 10.53 -4.99 30.76
C VAL A 714 9.73 -6.28 30.66
N VAL A 715 8.48 -6.16 30.22
CA VAL A 715 7.63 -7.31 29.92
C VAL A 715 7.86 -7.69 28.44
N PRO A 716 8.18 -8.97 28.16
CA PRO A 716 8.40 -9.44 26.80
C PRO A 716 7.16 -9.26 25.90
N PRO A 717 7.35 -9.16 24.57
CA PRO A 717 6.25 -8.92 23.65
C PRO A 717 5.20 -10.04 23.73
N THR A 718 3.93 -9.63 23.81
CA THR A 718 2.76 -10.52 23.84
C THR A 718 1.86 -10.25 22.64
N LEU A 719 0.94 -11.17 22.32
CA LEU A 719 -0.07 -10.95 21.28
C LEU A 719 -0.89 -9.67 21.53
N SER A 720 -1.18 -9.36 22.80
CA SER A 720 -1.84 -8.12 23.24
C SER A 720 -1.01 -6.84 23.05
N SER A 721 0.32 -6.94 22.86
CA SER A 721 1.21 -5.79 22.63
C SER A 721 1.64 -5.63 21.18
N MET A 722 1.02 -6.39 20.25
CA MET A 722 1.36 -6.43 18.82
C MET A 722 2.87 -6.62 18.56
N GLY A 723 3.51 -7.50 19.33
CA GLY A 723 4.92 -7.83 19.13
C GLY A 723 5.93 -6.79 19.64
N SER A 724 5.48 -5.72 20.32
CA SER A 724 6.38 -4.74 20.96
C SER A 724 6.58 -5.02 22.46
N PRO A 725 7.80 -4.94 23.01
CA PRO A 725 8.03 -5.06 24.45
C PRO A 725 7.42 -3.86 25.22
N ILE A 726 7.10 -4.07 26.50
CA ILE A 726 6.43 -3.07 27.36
C ILE A 726 7.35 -2.69 28.52
N ILE A 727 7.52 -1.39 28.77
CA ILE A 727 8.20 -0.88 29.99
C ILE A 727 7.13 -0.65 31.06
N VAL A 728 7.25 -1.33 32.20
CA VAL A 728 6.38 -1.18 33.37
C VAL A 728 7.14 -0.42 34.44
N MET A 729 6.61 0.72 34.86
CA MET A 729 7.16 1.53 35.95
C MET A 729 6.25 1.41 37.17
N THR A 730 6.81 0.97 38.29
CA THR A 730 6.09 0.84 39.56
C THR A 730 6.51 1.98 40.48
N LEU A 731 5.53 2.77 40.94
CA LEU A 731 5.77 3.85 41.89
C LEU A 731 5.71 3.35 43.34
N ARG A 732 6.53 3.97 44.20
CA ARG A 732 6.49 3.73 45.66
C ARG A 732 5.09 3.99 46.22
N PRO A 733 4.67 3.28 47.29
CA PRO A 733 3.34 3.44 47.88
C PRO A 733 3.00 4.91 48.21
N GLY A 734 1.84 5.38 47.76
CA GLY A 734 1.36 6.75 48.02
C GLY A 734 1.99 7.87 47.17
N ARG A 735 2.88 7.55 46.22
CA ARG A 735 3.47 8.52 45.27
C ARG A 735 2.76 8.52 43.92
N GLY A 736 2.77 9.65 43.21
CA GLY A 736 2.11 9.80 41.90
C GLY A 736 0.58 9.72 41.92
N MET A 737 -0.05 10.05 43.05
CA MET A 737 -1.52 9.98 43.22
C MET A 737 -2.29 10.94 42.31
N ASP A 738 -1.67 12.06 41.93
CA ASP A 738 -2.12 13.00 40.91
C ASP A 738 -2.13 12.36 39.50
N ALA A 739 -1.27 11.37 39.28
CA ALA A 739 -1.15 10.59 38.05
C ALA A 739 -2.01 9.31 38.01
N ARG A 740 -2.87 9.06 39.01
CA ARG A 740 -3.65 7.81 39.15
C ARG A 740 -4.46 7.45 37.91
N HIS A 741 -5.02 8.44 37.21
CA HIS A 741 -5.80 8.28 35.97
C HIS A 741 -4.97 7.78 34.77
N GLY A 742 -3.63 7.78 34.89
CA GLY A 742 -2.69 7.28 33.90
C GLY A 742 -2.14 5.88 34.19
N ALA A 743 -2.33 5.35 35.40
CA ALA A 743 -1.87 4.03 35.79
C ALA A 743 -2.79 2.94 35.21
N LYS A 744 -2.20 1.82 34.74
CA LYS A 744 -2.95 0.70 34.16
C LYS A 744 -3.47 -0.25 35.24
N THR A 745 -2.67 -0.47 36.29
CA THR A 745 -3.01 -1.34 37.42
C THR A 745 -2.54 -0.73 38.74
N GLN A 746 -3.14 -1.19 39.83
CA GLN A 746 -2.74 -0.90 41.21
C GLN A 746 -2.48 -2.24 41.90
N ASP A 747 -1.32 -2.41 42.53
CA ASP A 747 -0.99 -3.64 43.27
C ASP A 747 -1.75 -3.72 44.60
N GLU A 748 -1.74 -4.90 45.24
CA GLU A 748 -2.42 -5.15 46.52
C GLU A 748 -1.92 -4.24 47.66
N GLU A 749 -0.67 -3.76 47.59
CA GLU A 749 -0.12 -2.76 48.53
C GLU A 749 -0.44 -1.30 48.16
N GLY A 750 -1.27 -1.07 47.14
CA GLY A 750 -1.71 0.25 46.72
C GLY A 750 -0.74 1.01 45.80
N ARG A 751 0.30 0.35 45.27
CA ARG A 751 1.29 0.93 44.34
C ARG A 751 0.75 1.10 42.93
N LEU A 752 1.09 2.20 42.25
CA LEU A 752 0.63 2.50 40.90
C LEU A 752 1.60 1.95 39.84
N LYS A 753 1.08 1.21 38.86
CA LYS A 753 1.85 0.66 37.73
C LYS A 753 1.49 1.33 36.41
N PHE A 754 2.51 1.88 35.76
CA PHE A 754 2.38 2.55 34.45
C PHE A 754 3.01 1.67 33.37
N HIS A 755 2.23 1.37 32.33
CA HIS A 755 2.67 0.52 31.22
C HIS A 755 2.89 1.39 29.98
N PHE A 756 4.12 1.44 29.48
CA PHE A 756 4.49 2.17 28.28
C PHE A 756 4.90 1.20 27.17
N GLN A 757 4.32 1.36 25.98
CA GLN A 757 4.55 0.49 24.83
C GLN A 757 4.65 1.31 23.55
N SER A 758 5.07 0.69 22.44
CA SER A 758 5.14 1.29 21.10
C SER A 758 6.09 2.49 21.00
N PHE A 759 7.32 2.35 21.49
CA PHE A 759 8.39 3.34 21.32
C PHE A 759 8.92 3.35 19.87
N VAL A 760 9.34 4.52 19.37
CA VAL A 760 9.96 4.66 18.04
C VAL A 760 11.24 3.82 17.94
N SER A 761 12.02 3.79 19.02
CA SER A 761 13.09 2.81 19.24
C SER A 761 13.03 2.34 20.69
N PHE A 762 12.62 1.08 20.89
CA PHE A 762 12.44 0.50 22.23
C PHE A 762 13.77 0.47 23.00
N ASN A 763 14.84 0.02 22.35
CA ASN A 763 16.15 -0.16 22.97
C ASN A 763 16.75 1.19 23.42
N VAL A 764 16.65 2.22 22.57
CA VAL A 764 17.12 3.58 22.91
C VAL A 764 16.33 4.17 24.06
N ALA A 765 14.99 4.02 24.03
CA ALA A 765 14.13 4.51 25.12
C ALA A 765 14.41 3.78 26.43
N HIS A 766 14.52 2.44 26.40
CA HIS A 766 14.82 1.61 27.55
C HIS A 766 16.19 1.95 28.16
N ARG A 767 17.25 2.02 27.35
CA ARG A 767 18.60 2.41 27.81
C ARG A 767 18.58 3.81 28.45
N THR A 768 17.93 4.78 27.82
CA THR A 768 17.84 6.16 28.33
C THR A 768 17.10 6.24 29.66
N ILE A 769 15.95 5.57 29.76
CA ILE A 769 15.14 5.52 30.99
C ILE A 769 15.91 4.82 32.11
N MET A 770 16.53 3.67 31.82
CA MET A 770 17.30 2.92 32.81
C MET A 770 18.56 3.66 33.25
N ALA A 771 19.27 4.33 32.34
CA ALA A 771 20.45 5.13 32.68
C ALA A 771 20.08 6.30 33.62
N LEU A 772 18.99 7.01 33.33
CA LEU A 772 18.52 8.13 34.16
C LEU A 772 17.98 7.66 35.51
N TRP A 773 17.28 6.53 35.55
CA TRP A 773 16.81 5.94 36.79
C TRP A 773 17.98 5.42 37.64
N LYS A 774 18.91 4.64 37.09
CA LYS A 774 20.09 4.12 37.80
C LYS A 774 21.02 5.24 38.31
N ALA A 775 21.18 6.31 37.54
CA ALA A 775 21.99 7.46 37.96
C ALA A 775 21.46 8.16 39.22
N ARG A 776 20.16 8.01 39.54
CA ARG A 776 19.47 8.75 40.60
C ARG A 776 18.87 7.88 41.72
N SER A 777 18.56 6.61 41.45
CA SER A 777 17.91 5.69 42.41
C SER A 777 18.87 4.93 43.33
N LEU A 778 20.16 4.84 42.98
CA LEU A 778 21.15 4.05 43.73
C LEU A 778 21.87 4.90 44.79
N SER A 779 21.79 4.44 46.05
CA SER A 779 22.60 4.96 47.17
C SER A 779 24.11 4.70 46.92
N PRO A 780 25.02 5.49 47.52
CA PRO A 780 26.47 5.27 47.38
C PRO A 780 26.90 3.84 47.77
N GLU A 781 26.21 3.21 48.72
CA GLU A 781 26.50 1.87 49.21
C GLU A 781 26.09 0.77 48.21
N GLN A 782 24.95 0.93 47.53
CA GLN A 782 24.51 -0.01 46.48
C GLN A 782 25.35 0.08 45.21
N LYS A 783 25.99 1.24 44.95
CA LYS A 783 26.95 1.38 43.84
C LYS A 783 28.24 0.60 44.06
N VAL A 784 28.63 0.32 45.31
CA VAL A 784 29.82 -0.46 45.64
C VAL A 784 29.53 -1.96 45.56
N GLN A 785 28.36 -2.39 46.04
CA GLN A 785 27.95 -3.80 46.03
C GLN A 785 27.73 -4.36 44.62
N ILE A 786 27.26 -3.54 43.68
CA ILE A 786 27.07 -3.95 42.28
C ILE A 786 28.41 -4.00 41.52
N VAL A 787 29.40 -3.20 41.89
CA VAL A 787 30.77 -3.34 41.34
C VAL A 787 31.40 -4.67 41.78
N GLU A 788 31.04 -5.19 42.96
CA GLU A 788 31.42 -6.53 43.40
C GLU A 788 30.59 -7.63 42.71
N GLU A 789 29.26 -7.51 42.58
CA GLU A 789 28.42 -8.52 41.91
C GLU A 789 28.62 -8.58 40.38
N GLU A 790 28.85 -7.46 39.69
CA GLU A 790 29.18 -7.43 38.25
C GLU A 790 30.58 -7.99 37.96
N SER A 791 31.43 -8.19 38.98
CA SER A 791 32.72 -8.87 38.79
C SER A 791 32.61 -10.40 38.73
N GLU A 792 31.52 -10.99 39.23
CA GLU A 792 31.33 -12.45 39.30
C GLU A 792 30.39 -13.01 38.22
N THR A 793 29.47 -12.23 37.65
CA THR A 793 28.58 -12.70 36.56
C THR A 793 29.09 -12.40 35.15
N THR A 794 30.25 -11.75 35.01
CA THR A 794 30.78 -11.30 33.72
C THR A 794 31.87 -12.24 33.21
N SER A 795 31.49 -13.48 32.90
CA SER A 795 32.24 -14.28 31.95
C SER A 795 31.41 -14.44 30.68
N ILE A 796 31.88 -13.77 29.61
CA ILE A 796 31.46 -13.88 28.21
C ILE A 796 30.29 -12.95 27.81
N GLN A 797 30.60 -11.67 27.58
CA GLN A 797 30.45 -10.98 26.28
C GLN A 797 30.92 -9.52 26.44
N THR A 798 31.94 -9.15 25.67
CA THR A 798 32.58 -7.84 25.62
C THR A 798 31.64 -6.78 25.02
N GLU A 799 30.97 -6.00 25.87
CA GLU A 799 30.44 -4.67 25.54
C GLU A 799 31.38 -3.60 26.13
N ASP A 800 32.48 -3.29 25.43
CA ASP A 800 33.19 -2.01 25.61
C ASP A 800 34.12 -1.74 24.41
N SER A 801 33.51 -1.42 23.27
CA SER A 801 34.15 -0.72 22.16
C SER A 801 33.05 0.04 21.41
N GLY A 802 32.78 1.28 21.83
CA GLY A 802 31.71 2.09 21.24
C GLY A 802 31.93 2.32 19.75
N SER A 803 30.99 1.86 18.92
CA SER A 803 31.03 2.08 17.47
C SER A 803 30.47 3.48 17.12
N PHE A 804 31.27 4.30 16.44
CA PHE A 804 30.93 5.68 16.08
C PHE A 804 29.86 5.78 14.97
N LEU A 805 29.71 4.72 14.16
CA LEU A 805 28.89 4.71 12.94
C LEU A 805 27.43 4.25 13.12
N GLY A 806 26.93 4.20 14.37
CA GLY A 806 25.55 3.75 14.65
C GLY A 806 25.33 2.26 14.38
N LEU A 807 26.38 1.45 14.45
CA LEU A 807 26.34 0.00 14.18
C LEU A 807 25.64 -0.80 15.28
N ASP A 808 25.49 -0.24 16.48
CA ASP A 808 24.85 -0.92 17.61
C ASP A 808 23.35 -1.19 17.39
N ASP A 809 22.70 -0.50 16.46
CA ASP A 809 21.28 -0.64 16.12
C ASP A 809 21.03 -1.54 14.87
N VAL A 810 22.08 -2.02 14.20
CA VAL A 810 21.95 -2.86 12.99
C VAL A 810 22.26 -4.31 13.34
N SER A 811 21.31 -5.22 13.09
CA SER A 811 21.55 -6.66 13.25
C SER A 811 22.59 -7.14 12.23
N MET A 812 23.83 -7.28 12.66
CA MET A 812 24.93 -7.78 11.83
C MET A 812 24.94 -9.32 11.88
N SER A 813 25.01 -9.96 10.71
CA SER A 813 25.18 -11.41 10.59
C SER A 813 26.56 -11.73 10.04
N GLU A 814 27.20 -12.78 10.55
CA GLU A 814 28.42 -13.31 9.93
C GLU A 814 28.06 -13.91 8.56
N VAL A 815 28.68 -13.41 7.51
CA VAL A 815 28.36 -13.79 6.12
C VAL A 815 29.51 -14.48 5.41
N TYR A 816 30.73 -14.34 5.93
CA TYR A 816 31.90 -14.98 5.39
C TYR A 816 32.96 -15.12 6.48
N SER A 817 33.57 -16.30 6.59
CA SER A 817 34.64 -16.57 7.53
C SER A 817 35.64 -17.50 6.87
N SER A 818 36.90 -17.08 6.83
CA SER A 818 37.97 -17.84 6.17
C SER A 818 39.28 -17.66 6.92
N VAL A 819 40.04 -18.74 7.00
CA VAL A 819 41.43 -18.70 7.43
C VAL A 819 42.29 -18.53 6.20
N LEU A 820 43.01 -17.41 6.11
CA LEU A 820 43.88 -17.09 4.98
C LEU A 820 45.33 -17.39 5.36
N SER A 821 46.09 -17.94 4.42
CA SER A 821 47.52 -18.24 4.62
C SER A 821 48.42 -17.02 4.42
N VAL A 822 47.98 -15.88 4.98
CA VAL A 822 48.68 -14.59 4.95
C VAL A 822 48.73 -14.01 6.37
N PRO A 823 49.79 -13.27 6.75
CA PRO A 823 49.80 -12.51 8.00
C PRO A 823 48.72 -11.42 8.02
N SER A 824 48.17 -11.08 9.20
CA SER A 824 47.18 -9.99 9.33
C SER A 824 47.70 -8.66 8.76
N SER A 825 48.99 -8.36 8.97
CA SER A 825 49.64 -7.15 8.47
C SER A 825 49.60 -7.05 6.94
N PHE A 826 49.74 -8.17 6.23
CA PHE A 826 49.65 -8.21 4.77
C PHE A 826 48.21 -8.08 4.29
N PHE A 827 47.28 -8.75 4.95
CA PHE A 827 45.85 -8.60 4.63
C PHE A 827 45.40 -7.14 4.76
N MET A 828 45.88 -6.43 5.78
CA MET A 828 45.58 -5.03 6.01
C MET A 828 46.11 -4.09 4.92
N GLU A 829 47.09 -4.49 4.09
CA GLU A 829 47.48 -3.74 2.87
C GLU A 829 46.32 -3.58 1.86
N SER A 830 45.28 -4.42 1.97
CA SER A 830 44.04 -4.28 1.20
C SER A 830 43.20 -3.05 1.57
N PHE A 831 43.58 -2.33 2.63
CA PHE A 831 42.89 -1.14 3.14
C PHE A 831 43.82 0.08 3.33
N THR A 832 45.07 0.05 2.85
CA THR A 832 46.06 1.13 3.09
C THR A 832 46.08 2.23 2.02
N GLY A 833 45.43 2.02 0.88
CA GLY A 833 45.44 2.89 -0.30
C GLY A 833 46.54 2.56 -1.32
N GLY A 834 47.21 1.41 -1.16
CA GLY A 834 48.31 0.97 -2.04
C GLY A 834 47.87 0.15 -3.27
N GLU A 835 48.84 -0.38 -4.01
CA GLU A 835 48.61 -1.16 -5.24
C GLU A 835 47.73 -2.42 -5.00
N LEU A 836 47.86 -3.06 -3.83
CA LEU A 836 47.06 -4.23 -3.48
C LEU A 836 45.57 -3.88 -3.34
N GLU A 837 45.25 -2.77 -2.66
CA GLU A 837 43.87 -2.29 -2.53
C GLU A 837 43.25 -1.98 -3.90
N GLN A 838 44.00 -1.36 -4.80
CA GLN A 838 43.53 -1.07 -6.16
C GLN A 838 43.23 -2.35 -6.95
N LYS A 839 44.14 -3.34 -6.93
CA LYS A 839 43.92 -4.65 -7.56
C LYS A 839 42.71 -5.38 -6.98
N VAL A 840 42.51 -5.32 -5.66
CA VAL A 840 41.37 -5.92 -4.97
C VAL A 840 40.07 -5.21 -5.36
N ALA A 841 40.06 -3.89 -5.46
CA ALA A 841 38.91 -3.10 -5.88
C ALA A 841 38.52 -3.38 -7.34
N GLU A 842 39.50 -3.45 -8.24
CA GLU A 842 39.30 -3.81 -9.65
C GLU A 842 38.71 -5.23 -9.78
N ARG A 843 39.25 -6.20 -9.02
CA ARG A 843 38.73 -7.58 -8.99
C ARG A 843 37.31 -7.66 -8.43
N ALA A 844 36.96 -6.79 -7.48
CA ALA A 844 35.61 -6.68 -6.92
C ALA A 844 34.62 -5.96 -7.86
N GLY A 845 35.09 -5.41 -9.00
CA GLY A 845 34.25 -4.70 -9.96
C GLY A 845 34.02 -3.22 -9.63
N CYS A 846 34.93 -2.60 -8.89
CA CYS A 846 34.87 -1.20 -8.52
C CYS A 846 35.69 -0.37 -9.52
N LEU A 847 35.00 0.32 -10.43
CA LEU A 847 35.57 1.25 -11.39
C LEU A 847 35.81 2.63 -10.75
N ASN A 848 36.87 3.32 -11.18
CA ASN A 848 37.25 4.65 -10.69
C ASN A 848 37.34 4.72 -9.17
N TYR A 849 37.99 3.71 -8.57
CA TYR A 849 38.20 3.64 -7.13
C TYR A 849 39.13 4.74 -6.65
N SER A 850 38.69 5.52 -5.67
CA SER A 850 39.47 6.56 -5.01
C SER A 850 39.20 6.55 -3.50
N SER A 851 40.27 6.61 -2.71
CA SER A 851 40.20 6.69 -1.25
C SER A 851 40.91 7.95 -0.74
N SER A 852 40.40 8.53 0.35
CA SER A 852 41.09 9.59 1.09
C SER A 852 42.18 8.99 1.98
N PRO A 853 43.18 9.77 2.43
CA PRO A 853 44.10 9.33 3.47
C PRO A 853 43.32 8.99 4.76
N TRP A 854 43.92 8.13 5.59
CA TRP A 854 43.43 7.81 6.93
C TRP A 854 43.68 8.99 7.89
N GLU A 855 42.63 9.46 8.55
CA GLU A 855 42.68 10.52 9.56
C GLU A 855 42.42 9.94 10.95
N LEU A 856 43.18 10.39 11.97
CA LEU A 856 43.01 9.94 13.35
C LEU A 856 41.82 10.66 13.99
N GLU A 857 40.85 9.90 14.50
CA GLU A 857 39.64 10.47 15.10
C GLU A 857 39.75 10.52 16.64
N LYS A 858 39.86 9.35 17.31
CA LYS A 858 40.04 9.17 18.78
C LYS A 858 40.65 7.81 19.10
N ASP A 859 41.45 7.69 20.17
CA ASP A 859 41.90 6.43 20.79
C ASP A 859 42.30 5.29 19.81
N ASP A 860 43.31 5.53 18.95
CA ASP A 860 43.79 4.58 17.93
C ASP A 860 42.76 4.16 16.85
N VAL A 861 41.66 4.92 16.73
CA VAL A 861 40.65 4.77 15.68
C VAL A 861 40.92 5.74 14.53
N TYR A 862 40.96 5.21 13.31
CA TYR A 862 41.22 5.98 12.08
C TYR A 862 40.01 5.92 11.16
N GLU A 863 39.65 7.05 10.52
CA GLU A 863 38.56 7.15 9.55
C GLU A 863 39.08 7.55 8.16
N ARG A 864 38.42 7.12 7.09
CA ARG A 864 38.60 7.61 5.72
C ARG A 864 37.32 7.54 4.90
N GLN A 865 37.29 8.26 3.79
CA GLN A 865 36.21 8.27 2.81
C GLN A 865 36.64 7.60 1.51
N ILE A 866 35.73 6.84 0.89
CA ILE A 866 35.97 6.07 -0.33
C ILE A 866 34.86 6.33 -1.33
N TYR A 867 35.24 6.44 -2.59
CA TYR A 867 34.33 6.65 -3.70
C TYR A 867 34.69 5.71 -4.87
N TYR A 868 33.68 5.05 -5.43
CA TYR A 868 33.83 4.22 -6.62
C TYR A 868 32.50 4.02 -7.35
N ARG A 869 32.54 3.42 -8.54
CA ARG A 869 31.36 3.06 -9.34
C ARG A 869 31.35 1.57 -9.65
N PHE A 870 30.20 0.92 -9.62
CA PHE A 870 30.12 -0.48 -10.04
C PHE A 870 30.19 -0.62 -11.57
N ASP A 871 30.94 -1.64 -12.02
CA ASP A 871 30.94 -2.08 -13.41
C ASP A 871 29.54 -2.56 -13.83
N LYS A 872 29.12 -2.17 -15.04
CA LYS A 872 27.84 -2.56 -15.65
C LYS A 872 27.75 -4.07 -15.90
N HIS A 873 28.88 -4.74 -16.09
CA HIS A 873 28.92 -6.20 -16.25
C HIS A 873 28.61 -6.95 -14.94
N ILE A 874 28.79 -6.27 -13.79
CA ILE A 874 28.65 -6.87 -12.46
C ILE A 874 27.38 -6.36 -11.75
N SER A 875 26.96 -5.12 -12.04
CA SER A 875 25.71 -4.55 -11.55
C SER A 875 24.90 -4.00 -12.72
N HIS A 876 23.66 -4.51 -12.89
CA HIS A 876 22.71 -4.02 -13.90
C HIS A 876 22.50 -2.50 -13.84
N PHE A 877 22.62 -1.93 -12.65
CA PHE A 877 22.56 -0.50 -12.42
C PHE A 877 23.98 0.02 -12.19
N SER A 878 24.44 0.98 -13.00
CA SER A 878 25.77 1.61 -12.89
C SER A 878 25.86 2.57 -11.69
N GLY A 879 25.53 2.05 -10.51
CA GLY A 879 25.44 2.78 -9.25
C GLY A 879 26.78 3.34 -8.80
N LYS A 880 26.74 4.56 -8.26
CA LYS A 880 27.89 5.20 -7.61
C LYS A 880 27.84 4.87 -6.12
N VAL A 881 28.97 4.59 -5.50
CA VAL A 881 29.06 4.31 -4.06
C VAL A 881 29.91 5.36 -3.38
N THR A 882 29.38 5.91 -2.30
CA THR A 882 30.14 6.68 -1.31
C THR A 882 30.19 5.85 -0.04
N SER A 883 31.38 5.62 0.48
CA SER A 883 31.62 4.74 1.62
C SER A 883 32.48 5.44 2.67
N THR A 884 32.14 5.29 3.94
CA THR A 884 32.95 5.72 5.07
C THR A 884 33.53 4.48 5.73
N GLN A 885 34.86 4.44 5.87
CA GLN A 885 35.58 3.34 6.51
C GLN A 885 36.24 3.82 7.80
N GLN A 886 36.14 3.02 8.84
CA GLN A 886 36.80 3.21 10.12
C GLN A 886 37.62 1.96 10.45
N LYS A 887 38.80 2.11 11.02
CA LYS A 887 39.61 0.98 11.51
C LYS A 887 40.11 1.24 12.93
N SER A 888 40.15 0.18 13.72
CA SER A 888 40.68 0.20 15.08
C SER A 888 41.40 -1.12 15.40
N PRO A 889 42.38 -1.12 16.31
CA PRO A 889 42.94 -2.37 16.84
C PRO A 889 41.90 -3.13 17.67
N LEU A 890 41.97 -4.46 17.69
CA LEU A 890 41.16 -5.26 18.61
C LEU A 890 41.65 -5.09 20.08
N PRO A 891 40.77 -5.28 21.09
CA PRO A 891 41.11 -5.07 22.50
C PRO A 891 42.29 -5.91 23.01
N ASP A 892 42.49 -7.10 22.44
CA ASP A 892 43.58 -8.03 22.74
C ASP A 892 44.89 -7.72 21.99
N ARG A 893 44.88 -6.67 21.15
CA ARG A 893 45.97 -6.23 20.25
C ARG A 893 46.47 -7.29 19.27
N ASN A 894 45.72 -8.38 19.05
CA ASN A 894 46.08 -9.47 18.13
C ASN A 894 45.30 -9.41 16.80
N GLY A 895 44.93 -8.21 16.37
CA GLY A 895 44.20 -8.04 15.12
C GLY A 895 43.61 -6.65 14.92
N TRP A 896 42.85 -6.52 13.84
CA TRP A 896 42.24 -5.28 13.39
C TRP A 896 40.75 -5.46 13.14
N LEU A 897 39.99 -4.43 13.52
CA LEU A 897 38.59 -4.26 13.16
C LEU A 897 38.50 -3.16 12.09
N VAL A 898 37.83 -3.45 10.97
CA VAL A 898 37.52 -2.46 9.93
C VAL A 898 36.02 -2.43 9.70
N GLU A 899 35.40 -1.29 9.95
CA GLU A 899 33.98 -1.05 9.77
C GLU A 899 33.74 -0.15 8.56
N GLU A 900 32.74 -0.47 7.76
CA GLU A 900 32.45 0.21 6.51
C GLU A 900 30.95 0.45 6.34
N VAL A 901 30.57 1.70 6.07
CA VAL A 901 29.18 2.11 5.79
C VAL A 901 29.07 2.67 4.37
N LYS A 902 28.31 1.98 3.53
CA LYS A 902 28.14 2.28 2.10
C LYS A 902 26.77 2.89 1.83
N THR A 903 26.78 3.99 1.09
CA THR A 903 25.59 4.59 0.48
C THR A 903 25.64 4.40 -1.03
N ILE A 904 24.58 3.84 -1.61
CA ILE A 904 24.50 3.51 -3.04
C ILE A 904 23.59 4.50 -3.75
N HIS A 905 24.15 5.25 -4.70
CA HIS A 905 23.45 6.28 -5.47
C HIS A 905 23.14 5.80 -6.89
N GLY A 906 22.01 6.24 -7.43
CA GLY A 906 21.63 5.98 -8.84
C GLY A 906 21.15 4.55 -9.11
N VAL A 907 20.68 3.85 -8.08
CA VAL A 907 20.05 2.52 -8.15
C VAL A 907 18.62 2.65 -7.60
N PRO A 908 17.61 1.95 -8.17
CA PRO A 908 16.25 1.96 -7.62
C PRO A 908 16.26 1.59 -6.13
N LEU A 909 15.62 2.42 -5.31
CA LEU A 909 15.56 2.28 -3.84
C LEU A 909 16.91 2.39 -3.10
N GLY A 910 17.97 2.89 -3.74
CA GLY A 910 19.28 3.09 -3.08
C GLY A 910 19.26 4.09 -1.92
N ASP A 911 18.30 5.02 -1.91
CA ASP A 911 18.07 6.00 -0.83
C ASP A 911 17.24 5.44 0.34
N TYR A 912 16.87 4.15 0.30
CA TYR A 912 16.04 3.51 1.33
C TYR A 912 16.89 2.80 2.39
N PHE A 913 18.18 2.58 2.14
CA PHE A 913 19.03 1.81 3.04
C PHE A 913 20.52 2.17 2.90
N ASN A 914 21.26 1.95 3.99
CA ASN A 914 22.72 1.92 3.99
C ASN A 914 23.20 0.49 4.20
N VAL A 915 24.32 0.13 3.57
CA VAL A 915 24.93 -1.20 3.71
C VAL A 915 26.11 -1.11 4.67
N HIS A 916 26.08 -1.93 5.72
CA HIS A 916 27.10 -2.00 6.75
C HIS A 916 27.91 -3.29 6.57
N VAL A 917 29.23 -3.17 6.56
CA VAL A 917 30.16 -4.31 6.49
C VAL A 917 31.21 -4.14 7.57
N ARG A 918 31.48 -5.19 8.32
CA ARG A 918 32.53 -5.21 9.36
C ARG A 918 33.48 -6.36 9.09
N TYR A 919 34.76 -6.07 9.00
CA TYR A 919 35.84 -7.04 8.85
C TYR A 919 36.57 -7.16 10.19
N GLN A 920 36.62 -8.36 10.74
CA GLN A 920 37.40 -8.69 11.92
C GLN A 920 38.53 -9.60 11.47
N VAL A 921 39.76 -9.10 11.60
CA VAL A 921 40.99 -9.76 11.15
C VAL A 921 41.82 -10.10 12.39
N GLU A 922 41.97 -11.38 12.69
CA GLU A 922 42.67 -11.89 13.87
C GLU A 922 43.89 -12.72 13.44
N ASP A 923 45.01 -12.56 14.13
CA ASP A 923 46.17 -13.44 13.93
C ASP A 923 45.92 -14.82 14.57
N LEU A 924 46.25 -15.91 13.86
CA LEU A 924 46.14 -17.26 14.44
C LEU A 924 47.37 -17.57 15.32
N PRO A 925 47.18 -17.85 16.63
CA PRO A 925 48.30 -18.23 17.50
C PRO A 925 48.96 -19.56 17.10
N SER A 926 48.22 -20.43 16.41
CA SER A 926 48.66 -21.78 16.02
C SER A 926 49.47 -21.83 14.71
N LYS A 927 49.45 -20.76 13.90
CA LYS A 927 50.19 -20.67 12.62
C LYS A 927 50.74 -19.24 12.43
N PRO A 928 52.04 -18.99 12.62
CA PRO A 928 52.63 -17.64 12.65
C PRO A 928 52.67 -16.88 11.29
N LYS A 929 51.87 -17.31 10.30
CA LYS A 929 51.72 -16.69 8.98
C LYS A 929 50.30 -16.83 8.41
N ALA A 930 49.30 -17.00 9.27
CA ALA A 930 47.90 -17.13 8.87
C ALA A 930 47.02 -16.23 9.74
N CYS A 931 46.00 -15.64 9.12
CA CYS A 931 45.00 -14.83 9.81
C CYS A 931 43.60 -15.40 9.59
N GLN A 932 42.72 -15.20 10.57
CA GLN A 932 41.30 -15.45 10.43
C GLN A 932 40.62 -14.15 10.06
N VAL A 933 39.86 -14.16 8.96
CA VAL A 933 39.05 -13.02 8.55
C VAL A 933 37.59 -13.41 8.66
N LYS A 934 36.87 -12.75 9.57
CA LYS A 934 35.41 -12.83 9.70
C LYS A 934 34.80 -11.55 9.13
N VAL A 935 33.80 -11.70 8.28
CA VAL A 935 33.08 -10.59 7.66
C VAL A 935 31.63 -10.65 8.10
N PHE A 936 31.18 -9.56 8.73
CA PHE A 936 29.80 -9.35 9.15
C PHE A 936 29.13 -8.35 8.21
N PHE A 937 27.84 -8.54 8.00
CA PHE A 937 27.04 -7.71 7.11
C PHE A 937 25.70 -7.38 7.74
N GLY A 938 25.26 -6.15 7.53
CA GLY A 938 23.97 -5.65 7.96
C GLY A 938 23.44 -4.58 7.01
N ILE A 939 22.13 -4.36 7.06
CA ILE A 939 21.47 -3.31 6.30
C ILE A 939 20.69 -2.42 7.26
N ALA A 940 21.03 -1.14 7.29
CA ALA A 940 20.27 -0.13 8.01
C ALA A 940 19.16 0.41 7.09
N TRP A 941 17.91 0.10 7.39
CA TRP A 941 16.77 0.58 6.62
C TRP A 941 16.38 1.99 7.05
N LEU A 942 16.56 2.96 6.14
CA LEU A 942 16.19 4.36 6.33
C LEU A 942 14.71 4.62 5.98
N LYS A 943 14.13 3.81 5.09
CA LYS A 943 12.74 3.87 4.64
C LYS A 943 12.14 2.47 4.49
N SER A 944 10.84 2.32 4.74
CA SER A 944 10.14 1.03 4.63
C SER A 944 9.87 0.63 3.17
N THR A 945 10.10 -0.64 2.82
CA THR A 945 9.73 -1.19 1.50
C THR A 945 9.33 -2.67 1.61
N ARG A 946 8.38 -3.15 0.78
CA ARG A 946 8.01 -4.58 0.74
C ARG A 946 9.10 -5.46 0.14
N LEU A 947 10.08 -4.86 -0.56
CA LEU A 947 11.17 -5.55 -1.23
C LEU A 947 12.39 -5.79 -0.32
N GLN A 948 12.33 -5.45 0.98
CA GLN A 948 13.47 -5.54 1.90
C GLN A 948 14.16 -6.91 1.84
N ARG A 949 13.42 -8.01 1.99
CA ARG A 949 13.99 -9.38 1.94
C ARG A 949 14.69 -9.69 0.62
N ARG A 950 14.13 -9.26 -0.52
CA ARG A 950 14.70 -9.52 -1.85
C ARG A 950 15.99 -8.70 -2.07
N ILE A 951 15.97 -7.43 -1.66
CA ILE A 951 17.13 -6.54 -1.73
C ILE A 951 18.25 -7.06 -0.83
N SER A 952 17.95 -7.42 0.43
CA SER A 952 18.92 -8.01 1.35
C SER A 952 19.57 -9.26 0.79
N LYS A 953 18.77 -10.20 0.26
CA LYS A 953 19.28 -11.44 -0.33
C LYS A 953 20.19 -11.17 -1.54
N ASN A 954 19.82 -10.24 -2.41
CA ASN A 954 20.60 -9.91 -3.60
C ASN A 954 21.95 -9.25 -3.24
N ILE A 955 21.95 -8.29 -2.30
CA ILE A 955 23.17 -7.63 -1.84
C ILE A 955 24.08 -8.65 -1.14
N LEU A 956 23.51 -9.51 -0.29
CA LEU A 956 24.24 -10.55 0.41
C LEU A 956 24.95 -11.52 -0.55
N GLN A 957 24.22 -12.04 -1.54
CA GLN A 957 24.79 -12.96 -2.53
C GLN A 957 25.93 -12.32 -3.32
N ASN A 958 25.72 -11.09 -3.81
CA ASN A 958 26.75 -10.35 -4.54
C ASN A 958 27.97 -10.02 -3.66
N LEU A 959 27.76 -9.73 -2.38
CA LEU A 959 28.86 -9.47 -1.44
C LEU A 959 29.70 -10.73 -1.21
N GLN A 960 29.06 -11.89 -0.98
CA GLN A 960 29.77 -13.15 -0.76
C GLN A 960 30.62 -13.58 -1.97
N GLU A 961 30.06 -13.46 -3.19
CA GLU A 961 30.80 -13.77 -4.43
C GLU A 961 32.03 -12.86 -4.60
N ARG A 962 31.89 -11.57 -4.28
CA ARG A 962 32.99 -10.59 -4.32
C ARG A 962 34.07 -10.87 -3.28
N LEU A 963 33.69 -11.13 -2.04
CA LEU A 963 34.63 -11.43 -0.96
C LEU A 963 35.51 -12.64 -1.30
N LYS A 964 34.91 -13.71 -1.84
CA LYS A 964 35.64 -14.90 -2.28
C LYS A 964 36.66 -14.57 -3.37
N GLY A 965 36.27 -13.76 -4.35
CA GLY A 965 37.16 -13.29 -5.43
C GLY A 965 38.31 -12.44 -4.91
N SER A 966 38.02 -11.47 -4.04
CA SER A 966 38.99 -10.55 -3.44
C SER A 966 40.00 -11.28 -2.56
N PHE A 967 39.57 -12.17 -1.67
CA PHE A 967 40.49 -12.86 -0.75
C PHE A 967 41.39 -13.86 -1.48
N SER A 968 40.87 -14.55 -2.50
CA SER A 968 41.70 -15.42 -3.35
C SER A 968 42.81 -14.65 -4.08
N LEU A 969 42.58 -13.39 -4.43
CA LEU A 969 43.59 -12.53 -5.04
C LEU A 969 44.65 -12.11 -4.02
N VAL A 970 44.25 -11.78 -2.79
CA VAL A 970 45.18 -11.42 -1.72
C VAL A 970 46.13 -12.58 -1.41
N GLU A 971 45.63 -13.81 -1.28
CA GLU A 971 46.50 -14.99 -1.07
C GLU A 971 47.44 -15.25 -2.26
N LYS A 972 46.95 -15.05 -3.48
CA LYS A 972 47.76 -15.20 -4.70
C LYS A 972 48.88 -14.17 -4.77
N GLU A 973 48.58 -12.90 -4.46
CA GLU A 973 49.58 -11.82 -4.43
C GLU A 973 50.61 -12.05 -3.32
N TYR A 974 50.19 -12.55 -2.15
CA TYR A 974 51.12 -12.94 -1.09
C TYR A 974 52.05 -14.07 -1.51
N THR A 975 51.52 -15.11 -2.17
CA THR A 975 52.31 -16.24 -2.65
C THR A 975 53.27 -15.85 -3.77
N SER A 976 52.95 -14.78 -4.51
CA SER A 976 53.79 -14.27 -5.60
C SER A 976 54.90 -13.31 -5.16
N ARG A 977 54.83 -12.80 -3.92
CA ARG A 977 55.87 -11.98 -3.29
C ARG A 977 56.79 -12.87 -2.47
#